data_AF-A0A1C6LGN3-F1
#
_entry.id   AF-A0A1C6LGN3-F1
#
_cell.length_a   1.000
_cell.length_b   1.000
_cell.length_c   1.000
_cell.angle_alpha   90.00
_cell.angle_beta   90.00
_cell.angle_gamma   90.00
#
_symmetry.space_group_name_H-M   'P 1'
#
loop_
_entity.id
_entity.type
_entity.pdbx_description
1 polymer ?
#
loop_
_entity_poly.entity_id
_entity_poly.type
_entity_poly.pdbx_seq_one_letter_code
_entity_poly.pdbx_strand_id
1 'polypeptide(L)'
;MTAAAGTPAQAAAVQCSVDYTANDWGSGFSTELTVTNRSSAAIDGWTLTYDYAGSQKLTNGWNGTWSQSGSTVTVRNASWNGAIAAGSAVTTGAQFTYSGTNTAPTTFAVNGTACVGAHQPPITVLTSPAAGAVFSAGDAVPLAATAAAADGAGISKVEFYDDTKLLGTDTTSPYTYSAEGLTAGGHSVYARAYDSLGASAESTPAGITVVAGPAVVATPAQLGVQQGKSGTFEVSLSTEPAASVTVTVARSAGNAGLSVTGGASLTFTPSNWSTPQKVTVSADASGTGAATFTVTAPGHSKSEVTVTQLAEAKDYDARFLDLYGKITDPANGYFSSEGIPYHSVETLIVEAPDHGHETTSEAYSYLIWLQAMYGKITGDWAKFNGAWDTMETYMIPTHADQPTNSFYDASKPATYAPEHDTPDEYPAVLDGSAASGSDPIASELKSAYGTDDIYGMHWIQDVDNVYGYGNTPGKCSAGPTETGPSYINTFQRGPQESVWETVTHPTCDNFTYGGTNGYLDLFTGDASYAKQWKFTNAPDADARAVQAAYWADVWAKEQGKSGEVSETVGKAAKMGDYLRYSMFDKYFKKVGDCVGPTTCPAGSGKDSAHYLMSWYYAWGGATDTSAGWSWRIGSSHAHGGYQNPMAAYALSSVADLKPKSATGQSDWAKSLDRQMDFYQWLQSDEGAIAGGATNSWKGSYAQPPAGTPTFYGMYYDEKPVYHDPPSNQWFGFQAWSMERVAEYYHESGDAQAKAVLDKWVDWALSETTINPDGTYLMPSTLQWSGAPDTWNASSPGANSGLHVTVADYTNDVGVAGAYARTLTYYAARSGDTDAKATAEGLLDGMWSHYQDDAGIAVPETRADYNRFDDPVYVPNGWTGAMPNGDTVDNDSTFLSIRSFYEDDPNWPKVQAYLDGGAAPVFTYHRFWAQTDVALALGAYADLLE
;
A
#
# COMPACT_ATOMS: atom_id res chain seq x y z
N MET A 1 40.04 24.00 -72.16
CA MET A 1 40.25 23.63 -70.75
C MET A 1 38.90 23.23 -70.18
N THR A 2 38.77 21.92 -69.96
CA THR A 2 38.08 21.22 -68.86
C THR A 2 36.74 21.75 -68.34
N ALA A 3 35.69 20.98 -68.66
CA ALA A 3 34.43 20.90 -67.93
C ALA A 3 34.63 20.23 -66.56
N ALA A 4 33.94 20.73 -65.54
CA ALA A 4 33.91 20.15 -64.20
C ALA A 4 32.98 18.93 -64.16
N ALA A 5 33.48 17.83 -63.61
CA ALA A 5 32.74 16.58 -63.41
C ALA A 5 31.90 16.67 -62.13
N GLY A 6 30.61 16.34 -62.22
CA GLY A 6 29.71 16.19 -61.07
C GLY A 6 30.02 14.93 -60.27
N THR A 7 29.95 15.05 -58.95
CA THR A 7 30.02 13.97 -57.96
C THR A 7 28.78 13.06 -58.06
N PRO A 8 28.91 11.72 -57.95
CA PRO A 8 27.77 10.81 -57.91
C PRO A 8 27.01 10.97 -56.59
N ALA A 9 25.67 10.99 -56.66
CA ALA A 9 24.78 10.98 -55.51
C ALA A 9 24.98 9.68 -54.71
N GLN A 10 25.31 9.79 -53.42
CA GLN A 10 25.26 8.67 -52.48
C GLN A 10 23.79 8.24 -52.31
N ALA A 11 23.49 6.95 -52.47
CA ALA A 11 22.19 6.39 -52.13
C ALA A 11 21.93 6.63 -50.63
N ALA A 12 20.72 7.10 -50.27
CA ALA A 12 20.34 7.26 -48.88
C ALA A 12 20.46 5.92 -48.13
N ALA A 13 21.03 5.93 -46.93
CA ALA A 13 21.14 4.72 -46.11
C ALA A 13 19.74 4.21 -45.76
N VAL A 14 19.53 2.89 -45.87
CA VAL A 14 18.26 2.25 -45.47
C VAL A 14 18.10 2.41 -43.96
N GLN A 15 16.99 3.01 -43.53
CA GLN A 15 16.57 3.06 -42.14
C GLN A 15 15.35 2.15 -41.98
N CYS A 16 15.36 1.31 -40.95
CA CYS A 16 14.31 0.31 -40.72
C CYS A 16 14.12 0.04 -39.24
N SER A 17 12.94 -0.46 -38.90
CA SER A 17 12.67 -1.18 -37.65
C SER A 17 12.13 -2.56 -38.00
N VAL A 18 12.30 -3.51 -37.08
CA VAL A 18 11.73 -4.86 -37.20
C VAL A 18 11.07 -5.22 -35.88
N ASP A 19 9.75 -5.34 -35.90
CA ASP A 19 9.00 -5.87 -34.77
C ASP A 19 8.97 -7.39 -34.88
N TYR A 20 9.34 -8.08 -33.81
CA TYR A 20 9.40 -9.55 -33.75
C TYR A 20 8.40 -10.03 -32.71
N THR A 21 7.48 -10.90 -33.12
CA THR A 21 6.60 -11.62 -32.22
C THR A 21 6.76 -13.12 -32.44
N ALA A 22 6.63 -13.90 -31.37
CA ALA A 22 6.69 -15.35 -31.43
C ALA A 22 5.52 -15.95 -30.64
N ASN A 23 4.97 -17.04 -31.17
CA ASN A 23 4.03 -17.91 -30.48
C ASN A 23 4.70 -19.28 -30.37
N ASP A 24 5.10 -19.63 -29.16
CA ASP A 24 5.96 -20.77 -28.82
C ASP A 24 5.17 -21.88 -28.12
N TRP A 25 5.45 -23.13 -28.47
CA TRP A 25 4.82 -24.32 -27.89
C TRP A 25 5.86 -25.33 -27.37
N GLY A 26 7.07 -24.88 -27.01
CA GLY A 26 8.08 -25.63 -26.24
C GLY A 26 8.97 -26.59 -27.05
N SER A 27 8.63 -26.90 -28.30
CA SER A 27 9.45 -27.71 -29.23
C SER A 27 9.56 -27.11 -30.63
N GLY A 28 8.82 -26.02 -30.85
CA GLY A 28 8.80 -25.21 -32.04
C GLY A 28 8.00 -23.95 -31.78
N PHE A 29 8.08 -23.01 -32.70
CA PHE A 29 7.34 -21.75 -32.60
C PHE A 29 7.06 -21.22 -34.01
N SER A 30 6.04 -20.38 -34.10
CA SER A 30 5.85 -19.50 -35.25
C SER A 30 6.27 -18.09 -34.88
N THR A 31 6.91 -17.37 -35.79
CA THR A 31 7.23 -15.96 -35.64
C THR A 31 6.61 -15.13 -36.75
N GLU A 32 6.16 -13.94 -36.41
CA GLU A 32 5.80 -12.89 -37.35
C GLU A 32 6.77 -11.70 -37.16
N LEU A 33 7.33 -11.23 -38.27
CA LEU A 33 8.22 -10.08 -38.33
C LEU A 33 7.60 -8.99 -39.19
N THR A 34 7.50 -7.79 -38.63
CA THR A 34 7.05 -6.59 -39.34
C THR A 34 8.24 -5.72 -39.68
N VAL A 35 8.57 -5.62 -40.97
CA VAL A 35 9.64 -4.76 -41.45
C VAL A 35 9.06 -3.41 -41.82
N THR A 36 9.41 -2.36 -41.07
CA THR A 36 8.98 -0.98 -41.36
C THR A 36 10.10 -0.21 -42.04
N ASN A 37 9.79 0.41 -43.18
CA ASN A 37 10.72 1.33 -43.83
C ASN A 37 10.69 2.69 -43.13
N ARG A 38 11.77 3.01 -42.41
CA ARG A 38 11.97 4.30 -41.75
C ARG A 38 12.76 5.29 -42.61
N SER A 39 13.18 4.88 -43.81
CA SER A 39 13.92 5.73 -44.74
C SER A 39 12.98 6.76 -45.39
N SER A 40 13.53 7.90 -45.82
CA SER A 40 12.77 8.91 -46.59
C SER A 40 12.46 8.50 -48.04
N ALA A 41 13.00 7.36 -48.50
CA ALA A 41 12.78 6.79 -49.83
C ALA A 41 12.18 5.38 -49.69
N ALA A 42 11.45 4.92 -50.71
CA ALA A 42 10.95 3.55 -50.74
C ALA A 42 12.11 2.54 -50.77
N ILE A 43 11.94 1.42 -50.07
CA ILE A 43 12.82 0.25 -50.19
C ILE A 43 12.27 -0.59 -51.34
N ASP A 44 13.03 -0.68 -52.44
CA ASP A 44 12.68 -1.50 -53.61
C ASP A 44 13.47 -2.82 -53.60
N GLY A 45 12.81 -3.85 -53.06
CA GLY A 45 13.41 -5.15 -52.74
C GLY A 45 14.06 -5.12 -51.35
N TRP A 46 13.70 -6.08 -50.51
CA TRP A 46 14.24 -6.18 -49.15
C TRP A 46 14.71 -7.60 -48.84
N THR A 47 15.81 -7.67 -48.11
CA THR A 47 16.37 -8.89 -47.54
C THR A 47 16.57 -8.67 -46.05
N LEU A 48 15.77 -9.33 -45.22
CA LEU A 48 15.91 -9.33 -43.77
C LEU A 48 16.88 -10.42 -43.34
N THR A 49 17.84 -10.08 -42.48
CA THR A 49 18.81 -11.01 -41.88
C THR A 49 18.86 -10.82 -40.37
N TYR A 50 18.89 -11.93 -39.63
CA TYR A 50 19.09 -11.96 -38.19
C TYR A 50 19.65 -13.31 -37.76
N ASP A 51 20.19 -13.39 -36.55
CA ASP A 51 20.78 -14.61 -35.98
C ASP A 51 19.99 -15.06 -34.76
N TYR A 52 19.79 -16.38 -34.62
CA TYR A 52 19.42 -16.97 -33.34
C TYR A 52 20.67 -17.38 -32.57
N ALA A 53 20.69 -17.15 -31.25
CA ALA A 53 21.78 -17.57 -30.38
C ALA A 53 21.75 -19.07 -30.04
N GLY A 54 20.61 -19.74 -30.25
CA GLY A 54 20.36 -21.11 -29.83
C GLY A 54 20.25 -22.12 -30.98
N SER A 55 19.53 -23.21 -30.72
CA SER A 55 19.39 -24.36 -31.63
C SER A 55 18.25 -24.24 -32.65
N GLN A 56 17.64 -23.04 -32.80
CA GLN A 56 16.49 -22.80 -33.67
C GLN A 56 16.76 -23.23 -35.13
N LYS A 57 15.87 -24.04 -35.70
CA LYS A 57 15.91 -24.55 -37.09
C LYS A 57 14.64 -24.24 -37.85
N LEU A 58 14.78 -23.51 -38.94
CA LEU A 58 13.70 -23.12 -39.86
C LEU A 58 13.06 -24.38 -40.47
N THR A 59 11.73 -24.49 -40.38
CA THR A 59 10.96 -25.58 -41.00
C THR A 59 10.15 -25.12 -42.20
N ASN A 60 9.51 -23.95 -42.11
CA ASN A 60 8.72 -23.36 -43.20
C ASN A 60 8.63 -21.83 -43.06
N GLY A 61 8.31 -21.12 -44.14
CA GLY A 61 8.13 -19.67 -44.13
C GLY A 61 7.12 -19.19 -45.18
N TRP A 62 6.51 -18.03 -44.93
CA TRP A 62 5.53 -17.38 -45.80
C TRP A 62 5.78 -15.88 -45.95
N ASN A 63 5.13 -15.26 -46.95
CA ASN A 63 5.27 -13.85 -47.33
C ASN A 63 6.74 -13.41 -47.61
N GLY A 64 7.60 -14.38 -47.93
CA GLY A 64 9.01 -14.20 -48.25
C GLY A 64 9.65 -15.52 -48.69
N THR A 65 10.84 -15.44 -49.27
CA THR A 65 11.70 -16.61 -49.55
C THR A 65 12.69 -16.75 -48.41
N TRP A 66 12.48 -17.78 -47.59
CA TRP A 66 13.24 -18.02 -46.36
C TRP A 66 14.38 -19.02 -46.58
N SER A 67 15.50 -18.78 -45.91
CA SER A 67 16.64 -19.70 -45.86
C SER A 67 17.39 -19.54 -44.54
N GLN A 68 18.09 -20.59 -44.12
CA GLN A 68 18.92 -20.57 -42.92
C GLN A 68 20.26 -21.23 -43.20
N SER A 69 21.35 -20.61 -42.75
CA SER A 69 22.71 -21.18 -42.79
C SER A 69 23.35 -21.00 -41.41
N GLY A 70 23.64 -22.10 -40.71
CA GLY A 70 24.08 -22.02 -39.31
C GLY A 70 22.96 -21.47 -38.41
N SER A 71 23.27 -20.41 -37.65
CA SER A 71 22.33 -19.62 -36.84
C SER A 71 21.60 -18.53 -37.64
N THR A 72 22.16 -18.15 -38.80
CA THR A 72 21.70 -16.98 -39.55
C THR A 72 20.47 -17.31 -40.39
N VAL A 73 19.40 -16.55 -40.17
CA VAL A 73 18.17 -16.59 -40.97
C VAL A 73 18.20 -15.46 -41.97
N THR A 74 17.81 -15.75 -43.22
CA THR A 74 17.70 -14.77 -44.31
C THR A 74 16.34 -14.90 -44.98
N VAL A 75 15.63 -13.79 -45.09
CA VAL A 75 14.31 -13.69 -45.74
C VAL A 75 14.38 -12.67 -46.86
N ARG A 76 14.11 -13.08 -48.09
CA ARG A 76 13.96 -12.15 -49.22
C ARG A 76 12.48 -11.90 -49.49
N ASN A 77 12.14 -10.68 -49.90
CA ASN A 77 10.77 -10.32 -50.26
C ASN A 77 10.15 -11.29 -51.28
N ALA A 78 8.83 -11.48 -51.18
CA ALA A 78 8.05 -12.11 -52.24
C ALA A 78 7.86 -11.15 -53.42
N SER A 79 7.41 -11.66 -54.57
CA SER A 79 7.26 -10.86 -55.79
C SER A 79 6.24 -9.72 -55.68
N TRP A 80 5.35 -9.74 -54.67
CA TRP A 80 4.25 -8.80 -54.50
C TRP A 80 4.43 -7.82 -53.32
N ASN A 81 5.40 -8.04 -52.42
CA ASN A 81 5.70 -7.15 -51.27
C ASN A 81 7.12 -6.57 -51.33
N GLY A 82 7.72 -6.52 -52.52
CA GLY A 82 9.10 -6.04 -52.68
C GLY A 82 9.28 -4.56 -52.41
N ALA A 83 8.28 -3.72 -52.70
CA ALA A 83 8.34 -2.28 -52.44
C ALA A 83 7.73 -1.95 -51.07
N ILE A 84 8.50 -1.31 -50.20
CA ILE A 84 8.02 -0.74 -48.93
C ILE A 84 8.14 0.78 -49.04
N ALA A 85 7.01 1.48 -49.20
CA ALA A 85 7.01 2.95 -49.23
C ALA A 85 7.55 3.52 -47.89
N ALA A 86 8.06 4.75 -47.92
CA ALA A 86 8.51 5.44 -46.70
C ALA A 86 7.37 5.47 -45.66
N GLY A 87 7.67 5.07 -44.42
CA GLY A 87 6.69 4.97 -43.32
C GLY A 87 5.74 3.77 -43.40
N SER A 88 5.80 2.96 -44.45
CA SER A 88 4.99 1.73 -44.57
C SER A 88 5.72 0.51 -44.01
N ALA A 89 4.98 -0.56 -43.78
CA ALA A 89 5.51 -1.83 -43.29
C ALA A 89 5.00 -3.02 -44.10
N VAL A 90 5.75 -4.12 -44.04
CA VAL A 90 5.36 -5.42 -44.60
C VAL A 90 5.60 -6.50 -43.56
N THR A 91 4.73 -7.52 -43.53
CA THR A 91 4.85 -8.64 -42.62
C THR A 91 5.34 -9.90 -43.32
N THR A 92 6.18 -10.66 -42.63
CA THR A 92 6.63 -12.00 -43.04
C THR A 92 6.66 -12.92 -41.82
N GLY A 93 6.42 -14.21 -42.01
CA GLY A 93 6.43 -15.15 -40.90
C GLY A 93 7.02 -16.50 -41.26
N ALA A 94 7.43 -17.24 -40.23
CA ALA A 94 8.02 -18.56 -40.37
C ALA A 94 7.77 -19.44 -39.15
N GLN A 95 7.95 -20.74 -39.34
CA GLN A 95 7.97 -21.74 -38.28
C GLN A 95 9.37 -22.29 -38.08
N PHE A 96 9.71 -22.55 -36.83
CA PHE A 96 10.99 -23.08 -36.40
C PHE A 96 10.79 -24.24 -35.41
N THR A 97 11.81 -25.08 -35.28
CA THR A 97 11.95 -26.09 -34.22
C THR A 97 13.17 -25.74 -33.38
N TYR A 98 13.20 -26.10 -32.11
CA TYR A 98 14.38 -25.88 -31.26
C TYR A 98 14.38 -26.88 -30.09
N SER A 99 15.47 -26.86 -29.32
CA SER A 99 15.59 -27.53 -28.02
C SER A 99 16.28 -26.58 -27.03
N GLY A 100 15.91 -26.64 -25.74
CA GLY A 100 16.43 -25.73 -24.72
C GLY A 100 15.63 -24.42 -24.68
N THR A 101 16.31 -23.27 -24.67
CA THR A 101 15.67 -21.94 -24.57
C THR A 101 15.39 -21.31 -25.94
N ASN A 102 14.29 -20.55 -26.04
CA ASN A 102 13.92 -19.83 -27.25
C ASN A 102 14.14 -18.31 -27.16
N THR A 103 15.40 -17.90 -27.05
CA THR A 103 15.75 -16.47 -26.99
C THR A 103 15.48 -15.77 -28.33
N ALA A 104 14.68 -14.71 -28.29
CA ALA A 104 14.39 -13.89 -29.46
C ALA A 104 15.65 -13.18 -30.01
N PRO A 105 15.78 -12.97 -31.33
CA PRO A 105 16.86 -12.18 -31.89
C PRO A 105 16.77 -10.72 -31.46
N THR A 106 17.89 -10.13 -31.04
CA THR A 106 17.94 -8.72 -30.61
C THR A 106 18.49 -7.79 -31.68
N THR A 107 19.02 -8.33 -32.78
CA THR A 107 19.59 -7.58 -33.89
C THR A 107 19.03 -8.04 -35.23
N PHE A 108 18.48 -7.10 -35.99
CA PHE A 108 17.96 -7.33 -37.34
C PHE A 108 18.67 -6.42 -38.33
N ALA A 109 18.80 -6.84 -39.58
CA ALA A 109 19.29 -6.00 -40.65
C ALA A 109 18.46 -6.18 -41.93
N VAL A 110 18.12 -5.07 -42.59
CA VAL A 110 17.44 -5.05 -43.89
C VAL A 110 18.41 -4.56 -44.95
N ASN A 111 18.59 -5.36 -46.01
CA ASN A 111 19.55 -5.12 -47.10
C ASN A 111 20.98 -4.87 -46.58
N GLY A 112 21.35 -5.57 -45.49
CA GLY A 112 22.66 -5.44 -44.85
C GLY A 112 22.82 -4.20 -43.96
N THR A 113 21.76 -3.42 -43.74
CA THR A 113 21.77 -2.28 -42.81
C THR A 113 21.01 -2.62 -41.53
N ALA A 114 21.62 -2.42 -40.36
CA ALA A 114 21.02 -2.74 -39.07
C ALA A 114 19.77 -1.90 -38.80
N CYS A 115 18.70 -2.54 -38.31
CA CYS A 115 17.48 -1.90 -37.85
C CYS A 115 17.54 -1.70 -36.32
N VAL A 116 17.07 -0.56 -35.81
CA VAL A 116 16.99 -0.26 -34.36
C VAL A 116 15.56 -0.54 -33.83
N GLY A 117 15.43 -0.91 -32.55
CA GLY A 117 14.25 -1.56 -31.92
C GLY A 117 12.90 -0.80 -31.91
N ALA A 118 11.92 -1.33 -31.15
CA ALA A 118 10.51 -0.91 -31.15
C ALA A 118 10.30 0.59 -30.82
N HIS A 119 9.31 1.19 -31.49
CA HIS A 119 9.02 2.63 -31.47
C HIS A 119 8.43 3.10 -30.12
N GLN A 120 8.98 4.16 -29.52
CA GLN A 120 8.57 4.70 -28.23
C GLN A 120 7.62 5.90 -28.38
N PRO A 121 6.52 6.01 -27.61
CA PRO A 121 5.69 7.21 -27.58
C PRO A 121 6.51 8.48 -27.23
N PRO A 122 6.11 9.66 -27.72
CA PRO A 122 6.81 10.90 -27.40
C PRO A 122 6.61 11.28 -25.93
N ILE A 123 7.54 12.04 -25.37
CA ILE A 123 7.37 12.70 -24.07
C ILE A 123 6.77 14.08 -24.33
N THR A 124 5.69 14.43 -23.61
CA THR A 124 5.00 15.72 -23.74
C THR A 124 4.92 16.43 -22.40
N VAL A 125 5.33 17.70 -22.36
CA VAL A 125 5.24 18.55 -21.17
C VAL A 125 4.55 19.85 -21.55
N LEU A 126 3.45 20.17 -20.87
CA LEU A 126 2.86 21.50 -20.93
C LEU A 126 3.73 22.45 -20.10
N THR A 127 4.26 23.47 -20.76
CA THR A 127 5.19 24.46 -20.16
C THR A 127 4.52 25.80 -19.86
N SER A 128 3.33 26.05 -20.42
CA SER A 128 2.46 27.18 -20.11
C SER A 128 1.01 26.80 -20.43
N PRO A 129 0.03 27.26 -19.64
CA PRO A 129 0.17 28.03 -18.40
C PRO A 129 0.65 27.15 -17.24
N ALA A 130 1.19 27.78 -16.20
CA ALA A 130 1.46 27.08 -14.95
C ALA A 130 0.14 26.66 -14.28
N ALA A 131 0.15 25.53 -13.55
CA ALA A 131 -0.98 25.13 -12.73
C ALA A 131 -1.33 26.23 -11.72
N GLY A 132 -2.61 26.53 -11.58
CA GLY A 132 -3.15 27.62 -10.77
C GLY A 132 -3.17 28.99 -11.46
N ALA A 133 -2.74 29.12 -12.72
CA ALA A 133 -2.79 30.40 -13.43
C ALA A 133 -4.22 30.94 -13.55
N VAL A 134 -4.35 32.26 -13.48
CA VAL A 134 -5.65 32.95 -13.54
C VAL A 134 -5.68 33.93 -14.70
N PHE A 135 -6.70 33.82 -15.55
CA PHE A 135 -6.92 34.67 -16.73
C PHE A 135 -8.29 35.33 -16.68
N SER A 136 -8.51 36.41 -17.44
CA SER A 136 -9.84 37.04 -17.54
C SER A 136 -10.64 36.49 -18.73
N ALA A 137 -11.95 36.34 -18.55
CA ALA A 137 -12.87 35.90 -19.59
C ALA A 137 -12.82 36.88 -20.78
N GLY A 138 -12.53 36.36 -21.96
CA GLY A 138 -12.34 37.15 -23.18
C GLY A 138 -10.87 37.43 -23.53
N ASP A 139 -9.94 37.27 -22.60
CA ASP A 139 -8.50 37.28 -22.90
C ASP A 139 -8.06 35.92 -23.46
N ALA A 140 -7.00 35.92 -24.27
CA ALA A 140 -6.45 34.69 -24.80
C ALA A 140 -5.51 34.03 -23.78
N VAL A 141 -5.65 32.72 -23.60
CA VAL A 141 -4.81 31.91 -22.69
C VAL A 141 -3.66 31.29 -23.49
N PRO A 142 -2.39 31.64 -23.23
CA PRO A 142 -1.25 31.11 -23.94
C PRO A 142 -0.89 29.70 -23.45
N LEU A 143 -1.05 28.72 -24.33
CA LEU A 143 -0.62 27.34 -24.15
C LEU A 143 0.73 27.14 -24.86
N ALA A 144 1.69 26.52 -24.19
CA ALA A 144 2.97 26.16 -24.79
C ALA A 144 3.40 24.79 -24.29
N ALA A 145 3.95 23.96 -25.16
CA ALA A 145 4.41 22.62 -24.79
C ALA A 145 5.75 22.29 -25.42
N THR A 146 6.53 21.47 -24.72
CA THR A 146 7.69 20.78 -25.29
C THR A 146 7.32 19.34 -25.54
N ALA A 147 7.73 18.83 -26.70
CA ALA A 147 7.57 17.44 -27.04
C ALA A 147 8.88 16.90 -27.61
N ALA A 148 9.25 15.69 -27.23
CA ALA A 148 10.46 15.02 -27.70
C ALA A 148 10.18 13.54 -27.93
N ALA A 149 10.62 12.99 -29.06
CA ALA A 149 10.55 11.55 -29.28
C ALA A 149 11.77 10.87 -28.64
N ALA A 150 11.55 9.72 -28.01
CA ALA A 150 12.58 9.00 -27.27
C ALA A 150 13.54 8.17 -28.16
N ASP A 151 13.16 7.90 -29.41
CA ASP A 151 13.86 6.95 -30.31
C ASP A 151 14.32 7.57 -31.64
N GLY A 152 14.43 8.91 -31.68
CA GLY A 152 14.88 9.65 -32.86
C GLY A 152 13.79 9.92 -33.91
N ALA A 153 12.53 9.58 -33.62
CA ALA A 153 11.41 10.06 -34.43
C ALA A 153 11.28 11.60 -34.37
N GLY A 154 10.71 12.21 -35.40
CA GLY A 154 10.32 13.62 -35.34
C GLY A 154 9.00 13.77 -34.59
N ILE A 155 8.70 14.93 -34.00
CA ILE A 155 7.35 15.24 -33.54
C ILE A 155 6.52 15.77 -34.72
N SER A 156 5.37 15.16 -35.01
CA SER A 156 4.51 15.53 -36.13
C SER A 156 3.51 16.64 -35.79
N LYS A 157 2.93 16.60 -34.59
CA LYS A 157 2.02 17.64 -34.08
C LYS A 157 1.87 17.58 -32.57
N VAL A 158 1.46 18.68 -31.98
CA VAL A 158 0.97 18.79 -30.59
C VAL A 158 -0.44 19.37 -30.62
N GLU A 159 -1.36 18.72 -29.94
CA GLU A 159 -2.73 19.17 -29.72
C GLU A 159 -2.87 19.73 -28.31
N PHE A 160 -3.69 20.76 -28.15
CA PHE A 160 -3.97 21.40 -26.87
C PHE A 160 -5.46 21.27 -26.52
N TYR A 161 -5.77 20.92 -25.28
CA TYR A 161 -7.11 20.60 -24.80
C TYR A 161 -7.51 21.46 -23.60
N ASP A 162 -8.82 21.66 -23.42
CA ASP A 162 -9.49 22.10 -22.20
C ASP A 162 -10.50 21.01 -21.82
N ASP A 163 -10.27 20.35 -20.69
CA ASP A 163 -10.89 19.06 -20.34
C ASP A 163 -10.82 18.10 -21.54
N THR A 164 -11.96 17.65 -22.07
CA THR A 164 -11.99 16.75 -23.24
C THR A 164 -12.08 17.48 -24.58
N LYS A 165 -12.13 18.83 -24.59
CA LYS A 165 -12.36 19.63 -25.79
C LYS A 165 -11.04 20.06 -26.42
N LEU A 166 -10.81 19.64 -27.67
CA LEU A 166 -9.68 20.12 -28.48
C LEU A 166 -9.83 21.63 -28.72
N LEU A 167 -8.83 22.39 -28.29
CA LEU A 167 -8.73 23.83 -28.51
C LEU A 167 -8.00 24.11 -29.83
N GLY A 168 -6.86 23.46 -30.06
CA GLY A 168 -6.05 23.69 -31.25
C GLY A 168 -4.92 22.69 -31.45
N THR A 169 -4.26 22.78 -32.60
CA THR A 169 -3.15 21.91 -33.01
C THR A 169 -2.02 22.77 -33.56
N ASP A 170 -0.80 22.50 -33.13
CA ASP A 170 0.43 23.08 -33.68
C ASP A 170 1.33 21.98 -34.23
N THR A 171 1.91 22.19 -35.41
CA THR A 171 2.78 21.24 -36.10
C THR A 171 4.24 21.70 -36.12
N THR A 172 4.56 22.90 -35.62
CA THR A 172 5.90 23.48 -35.71
C THR A 172 6.45 23.83 -34.33
N SER A 173 7.55 23.19 -33.92
CA SER A 173 8.24 23.56 -32.68
C SER A 173 8.87 24.97 -32.77
N PRO A 174 8.78 25.82 -31.74
CA PRO A 174 8.18 25.58 -30.42
C PRO A 174 6.63 25.54 -30.48
N TYR A 175 6.03 24.50 -29.89
CA TYR A 175 4.60 24.27 -29.97
C TYR A 175 3.83 25.22 -29.07
N THR A 176 2.97 26.04 -29.67
CA THR A 176 2.19 27.06 -28.96
C THR A 176 0.77 27.16 -29.50
N TYR A 177 -0.16 27.51 -28.63
CA TYR A 177 -1.54 27.81 -29.01
C TYR A 177 -2.10 28.93 -28.12
N SER A 178 -2.92 29.80 -28.70
CA SER A 178 -3.56 30.91 -27.98
C SER A 178 -5.06 30.61 -27.87
N ALA A 179 -5.48 30.09 -26.72
CA ALA A 179 -6.86 29.67 -26.50
C ALA A 179 -7.78 30.86 -26.24
N GLU A 180 -8.77 31.05 -27.10
CA GLU A 180 -9.73 32.16 -27.00
C GLU A 180 -11.11 31.67 -26.53
N GLY A 181 -11.85 32.56 -25.86
CA GLY A 181 -13.26 32.34 -25.55
C GLY A 181 -13.53 31.33 -24.43
N LEU A 182 -12.54 31.06 -23.57
CA LEU A 182 -12.78 30.31 -22.33
C LEU A 182 -13.74 31.08 -21.42
N THR A 183 -14.75 30.40 -20.89
CA THR A 183 -15.78 30.98 -20.02
C THR A 183 -15.28 31.13 -18.59
N ALA A 184 -15.89 32.00 -17.77
CA ALA A 184 -15.49 32.07 -16.37
C ALA A 184 -15.74 30.74 -15.64
N GLY A 185 -14.74 30.24 -14.90
CA GLY A 185 -14.76 28.92 -14.26
C GLY A 185 -13.37 28.31 -14.10
N GLY A 186 -13.32 27.11 -13.50
CA GLY A 186 -12.12 26.27 -13.52
C GLY A 186 -12.01 25.51 -14.84
N HIS A 187 -10.79 25.32 -15.31
CA HIS A 187 -10.45 24.65 -16.56
C HIS A 187 -9.26 23.72 -16.33
N SER A 188 -9.19 22.59 -17.04
CA SER A 188 -8.05 21.67 -16.99
C SER A 188 -7.40 21.60 -18.37
N VAL A 189 -6.29 22.32 -18.56
CA VAL A 189 -5.63 22.40 -19.87
C VAL A 189 -4.43 21.45 -19.94
N TYR A 190 -4.26 20.74 -21.05
CA TYR A 190 -3.11 19.86 -21.28
C TYR A 190 -2.72 19.80 -22.76
N ALA A 191 -1.53 19.24 -23.04
CA ALA A 191 -1.03 19.00 -24.38
C ALA A 191 -0.91 17.50 -24.66
N ARG A 192 -1.18 17.09 -25.92
CA ARG A 192 -0.96 15.73 -26.42
C ARG A 192 -0.06 15.80 -27.66
N ALA A 193 1.15 15.23 -27.60
CA ALA A 193 2.03 15.16 -28.76
C ALA A 193 1.83 13.87 -29.54
N TYR A 194 2.09 13.94 -30.83
CA TYR A 194 2.15 12.83 -31.76
C TYR A 194 3.50 12.88 -32.47
N ASP A 195 4.17 11.74 -32.60
CA ASP A 195 5.40 11.66 -33.39
C ASP A 195 5.12 11.41 -34.89
N SER A 196 6.18 11.39 -35.69
CA SER A 196 6.15 11.17 -37.14
C SER A 196 5.77 9.74 -37.53
N LEU A 197 5.64 8.84 -36.56
CA LEU A 197 5.38 7.42 -36.74
C LEU A 197 4.02 6.99 -36.15
N GLY A 198 3.31 7.91 -35.50
CA GLY A 198 1.90 7.81 -35.12
C GLY A 198 1.65 7.50 -33.64
N ALA A 199 2.67 7.37 -32.80
CA ALA A 199 2.48 7.22 -31.35
C ALA A 199 2.22 8.58 -30.69
N SER A 200 1.56 8.57 -29.52
CA SER A 200 1.16 9.78 -28.82
C SER A 200 1.23 9.65 -27.30
N ALA A 201 1.47 10.77 -26.61
CA ALA A 201 1.39 10.85 -25.15
C ALA A 201 0.87 12.23 -24.71
N GLU A 202 0.34 12.28 -23.48
CA GLU A 202 -0.22 13.48 -22.85
C GLU A 202 0.73 14.06 -21.81
N SER A 203 0.64 15.37 -21.59
CA SER A 203 1.21 16.01 -20.40
C SER A 203 0.28 15.89 -19.20
N THR A 204 0.81 16.03 -17.99
CA THR A 204 0.00 16.34 -16.82
C THR A 204 -0.88 17.58 -17.07
N PRO A 205 -2.18 17.56 -16.71
CA PRO A 205 -3.02 18.74 -16.86
C PRO A 205 -2.66 19.87 -15.90
N ALA A 206 -2.75 21.11 -16.38
CA ALA A 206 -2.66 22.32 -15.57
C ALA A 206 -4.07 22.87 -15.32
N GLY A 207 -4.51 22.84 -14.05
CA GLY A 207 -5.74 23.51 -13.65
C GLY A 207 -5.57 25.02 -13.70
N ILE A 208 -6.41 25.74 -14.44
CA ILE A 208 -6.43 27.22 -14.50
C ILE A 208 -7.81 27.76 -14.12
N THR A 209 -7.88 29.04 -13.75
CA THR A 209 -9.15 29.72 -13.48
C THR A 209 -9.34 30.89 -14.44
N VAL A 210 -10.51 30.98 -15.06
CA VAL A 210 -10.92 32.13 -15.84
C VAL A 210 -11.92 32.94 -15.03
N VAL A 211 -11.67 34.23 -14.84
CA VAL A 211 -12.51 35.15 -14.03
C VAL A 211 -13.29 36.12 -14.91
N ALA A 212 -14.47 36.58 -14.47
CA ALA A 212 -15.36 37.41 -15.31
C ALA A 212 -14.87 38.85 -15.61
N GLY A 213 -13.72 39.28 -15.08
CA GLY A 213 -13.13 40.61 -15.34
C GLY A 213 -11.76 40.77 -14.64
N PRO A 214 -11.08 41.93 -14.78
CA PRO A 214 -9.74 42.14 -14.24
C PRO A 214 -9.67 41.82 -12.74
N ALA A 215 -8.64 41.08 -12.35
CA ALA A 215 -8.45 40.60 -10.99
C ALA A 215 -7.00 40.80 -10.53
N VAL A 216 -6.84 40.95 -9.22
CA VAL A 216 -5.54 40.70 -8.59
C VAL A 216 -5.42 39.21 -8.34
N VAL A 217 -4.26 38.64 -8.66
CA VAL A 217 -3.93 37.24 -8.44
C VAL A 217 -2.90 37.18 -7.32
N ALA A 218 -3.10 36.32 -6.34
CA ALA A 218 -2.15 36.09 -5.26
C ALA A 218 -1.92 34.59 -5.06
N THR A 219 -0.67 34.16 -5.04
CA THR A 219 -0.29 32.74 -4.98
C THR A 219 0.90 32.50 -4.05
N PRO A 220 0.85 31.49 -3.16
CA PRO A 220 -0.30 30.65 -2.85
C PRO A 220 -1.40 31.43 -2.10
N ALA A 221 -2.63 30.89 -2.06
CA ALA A 221 -3.75 31.45 -1.28
C ALA A 221 -3.65 31.14 0.23
N GLN A 222 -2.75 30.23 0.60
CA GLN A 222 -2.43 29.83 1.98
C GLN A 222 -0.91 29.85 2.17
N LEU A 223 -0.41 30.39 3.28
CA LEU A 223 1.03 30.46 3.56
C LEU A 223 1.30 30.20 5.05
N GLY A 224 2.12 29.19 5.36
CA GLY A 224 2.66 28.99 6.71
C GLY A 224 3.90 29.88 6.95
N VAL A 225 3.97 30.54 8.10
CA VAL A 225 5.16 31.30 8.53
C VAL A 225 5.51 30.94 9.96
N GLN A 226 6.67 30.32 10.16
CA GLN A 226 7.17 29.96 11.50
C GLN A 226 7.43 31.20 12.36
N GLN A 227 7.26 31.04 13.68
CA GLN A 227 7.58 32.06 14.67
C GLN A 227 8.98 32.67 14.42
N GLY A 228 9.04 34.00 14.36
CA GLY A 228 10.27 34.75 14.13
C GLY A 228 10.85 34.67 12.71
N LYS A 229 10.16 34.02 11.76
CA LYS A 229 10.57 33.91 10.35
C LYS A 229 9.67 34.76 9.44
N SER A 230 9.99 34.75 8.16
CA SER A 230 9.20 35.39 7.11
C SER A 230 8.90 34.38 6.02
N GLY A 231 7.68 34.42 5.48
CA GLY A 231 7.29 33.73 4.26
C GLY A 231 6.95 34.72 3.16
N THR A 232 6.85 34.22 1.93
CA THR A 232 6.47 35.06 0.78
C THR A 232 5.34 34.45 -0.03
N PHE A 233 4.41 35.28 -0.49
CA PHE A 233 3.50 34.95 -1.58
C PHE A 233 3.70 35.96 -2.71
N GLU A 234 3.30 35.59 -3.92
CA GLU A 234 3.47 36.39 -5.12
C GLU A 234 2.14 37.03 -5.54
N VAL A 235 2.23 38.21 -6.16
CA VAL A 235 1.08 38.97 -6.65
C VAL A 235 1.30 39.34 -8.11
N SER A 236 0.25 39.25 -8.92
CA SER A 236 0.18 39.74 -10.30
C SER A 236 -1.24 40.23 -10.63
N LEU A 237 -1.44 40.75 -11.85
CA LEU A 237 -2.77 41.05 -12.39
C LEU A 237 -3.19 39.97 -13.40
N SER A 238 -4.49 39.76 -13.58
CA SER A 238 -5.03 38.79 -14.56
C SER A 238 -5.13 39.34 -16.00
N THR A 239 -5.01 40.66 -16.18
CA THR A 239 -5.09 41.34 -17.49
C THR A 239 -4.13 42.53 -17.55
N GLU A 240 -3.65 42.85 -18.75
CA GLU A 240 -2.82 44.04 -19.01
C GLU A 240 -3.58 45.33 -18.67
N PRO A 241 -3.07 46.18 -17.76
CA PRO A 241 -3.73 47.43 -17.43
C PRO A 241 -3.39 48.53 -18.45
N ALA A 242 -4.34 49.41 -18.76
CA ALA A 242 -4.12 50.52 -19.70
C ALA A 242 -3.15 51.61 -19.19
N ALA A 243 -2.88 51.64 -17.89
CA ALA A 243 -1.93 52.53 -17.23
C ALA A 243 -1.39 51.84 -15.97
N SER A 244 -0.38 52.39 -15.32
CA SER A 244 0.15 51.82 -14.07
C SER A 244 -0.93 51.71 -12.98
N VAL A 245 -1.07 50.51 -12.41
CA VAL A 245 -1.97 50.17 -11.31
C VAL A 245 -1.14 49.96 -10.04
N THR A 246 -1.59 50.56 -8.95
CA THR A 246 -1.04 50.29 -7.62
C THR A 246 -1.89 49.23 -6.94
N VAL A 247 -1.26 48.14 -6.54
CA VAL A 247 -1.85 47.05 -5.75
C VAL A 247 -1.40 47.23 -4.30
N THR A 248 -2.34 47.21 -3.36
CA THR A 248 -2.06 47.28 -1.92
C THR A 248 -2.35 45.95 -1.24
N VAL A 249 -1.47 45.56 -0.33
CA VAL A 249 -1.62 44.36 0.50
C VAL A 249 -1.73 44.80 1.95
N ALA A 250 -2.78 44.35 2.63
CA ALA A 250 -2.93 44.62 4.06
C ALA A 250 -3.57 43.43 4.77
N ARG A 251 -3.16 43.22 6.03
CA ARG A 251 -3.89 42.32 6.93
C ARG A 251 -5.28 42.90 7.18
N SER A 252 -6.31 42.17 6.80
CA SER A 252 -7.71 42.56 6.95
C SER A 252 -8.38 41.92 8.16
N ALA A 253 -7.88 40.77 8.62
CA ALA A 253 -8.41 40.06 9.80
C ALA A 253 -7.36 39.14 10.45
N GLY A 254 -7.66 38.66 11.66
CA GLY A 254 -6.93 37.59 12.33
C GLY A 254 -5.67 38.01 13.09
N ASN A 255 -4.74 37.07 13.24
CA ASN A 255 -3.57 37.13 14.12
C ASN A 255 -2.74 38.42 13.96
N ALA A 256 -2.60 39.16 15.06
CA ALA A 256 -1.90 40.43 15.09
C ALA A 256 -0.37 40.31 14.94
N GLY A 257 0.19 39.13 15.22
CA GLY A 257 1.62 38.82 15.10
C GLY A 257 2.09 38.50 13.68
N LEU A 258 1.19 38.52 12.69
CA LEU A 258 1.53 38.41 11.28
C LEU A 258 1.45 39.78 10.60
N SER A 259 2.54 40.23 9.97
CA SER A 259 2.63 41.56 9.36
C SER A 259 3.31 41.55 8.00
N VAL A 260 2.83 42.38 7.08
CA VAL A 260 3.51 42.59 5.79
C VAL A 260 4.78 43.41 6.04
N THR A 261 5.94 42.81 5.81
CA THR A 261 7.25 43.47 5.96
C THR A 261 7.90 43.83 4.63
N GLY A 262 7.40 43.28 3.52
CA GLY A 262 7.79 43.63 2.16
C GLY A 262 6.61 43.52 1.20
N GLY A 263 6.52 44.41 0.20
CA GLY A 263 5.46 44.33 -0.83
C GLY A 263 4.07 44.82 -0.39
N ALA A 264 3.97 45.67 0.65
CA ALA A 264 2.69 46.27 1.06
C ALA A 264 2.03 47.16 -0.02
N SER A 265 2.84 47.68 -0.95
CA SER A 265 2.39 48.40 -2.13
C SER A 265 3.24 47.97 -3.32
N LEU A 266 2.60 47.47 -4.36
CA LEU A 266 3.22 46.99 -5.60
C LEU A 266 2.72 47.83 -6.78
N THR A 267 3.57 48.05 -7.78
CA THR A 267 3.20 48.79 -9.00
C THR A 267 3.30 47.88 -10.21
N PHE A 268 2.17 47.73 -10.90
CA PHE A 268 2.05 46.98 -12.14
C PHE A 268 1.79 47.94 -13.29
N THR A 269 2.58 47.86 -14.34
CA THR A 269 2.52 48.64 -15.58
C THR A 269 2.01 47.76 -16.71
N PRO A 270 1.65 48.33 -17.88
CA PRO A 270 1.35 47.54 -19.07
C PRO A 270 2.47 46.53 -19.44
N SER A 271 3.72 46.77 -19.03
CA SER A 271 4.87 45.91 -19.38
C SER A 271 5.23 44.85 -18.34
N ASN A 272 4.68 44.88 -17.13
CA ASN A 272 5.06 43.93 -16.06
C ASN A 272 3.87 43.36 -15.26
N TRP A 273 2.64 43.61 -15.69
CA TRP A 273 1.41 43.25 -14.98
C TRP A 273 1.30 41.76 -14.63
N SER A 274 1.79 40.89 -15.51
CA SER A 274 1.79 39.44 -15.35
C SER A 274 3.07 38.89 -14.70
N THR A 275 4.08 39.73 -14.46
CA THR A 275 5.31 39.32 -13.77
C THR A 275 5.05 39.28 -12.26
N PRO A 276 5.15 38.11 -11.60
CA PRO A 276 4.86 38.00 -10.18
C PRO A 276 5.80 38.88 -9.35
N GLN A 277 5.25 39.67 -8.43
CA GLN A 277 5.98 40.48 -7.47
C GLN A 277 5.76 39.94 -6.06
N LYS A 278 6.84 39.81 -5.29
CA LYS A 278 6.80 39.18 -3.97
C LYS A 278 6.25 40.10 -2.89
N VAL A 279 5.40 39.54 -2.05
CA VAL A 279 4.98 40.07 -0.76
C VAL A 279 5.62 39.23 0.32
N THR A 280 6.24 39.88 1.30
CA THR A 280 6.85 39.22 2.47
C THR A 280 5.99 39.45 3.69
N VAL A 281 5.59 38.37 4.36
CA VAL A 281 4.88 38.40 5.63
C VAL A 281 5.80 37.82 6.70
N SER A 282 5.97 38.54 7.81
CA SER A 282 6.74 38.06 8.97
C SER A 282 5.83 37.70 10.12
N ALA A 283 6.21 36.64 10.83
CA ALA A 283 5.60 36.25 12.08
C ALA A 283 6.44 36.78 13.26
N ASP A 284 5.76 37.20 14.32
CA ASP A 284 6.38 37.48 15.61
C ASP A 284 7.08 36.23 16.16
N ALA A 285 8.03 36.42 17.07
CA ALA A 285 8.79 35.34 17.71
C ALA A 285 7.96 34.42 18.63
N SER A 286 6.67 34.70 18.80
CA SER A 286 5.74 33.92 19.62
C SER A 286 4.32 34.12 19.11
N GLY A 287 3.42 33.16 19.39
CA GLY A 287 2.01 33.21 19.02
C GLY A 287 1.63 32.17 17.96
N THR A 288 0.33 31.91 17.81
CA THR A 288 -0.21 30.93 16.86
C THR A 288 -1.48 31.46 16.21
N GLY A 289 -1.91 30.81 15.14
CA GLY A 289 -3.17 31.13 14.44
C GLY A 289 -2.97 31.99 13.19
N ALA A 290 -4.06 32.16 12.45
CA ALA A 290 -4.03 32.70 11.10
C ALA A 290 -4.47 34.16 10.99
N ALA A 291 -3.99 34.85 9.96
CA ALA A 291 -4.39 36.18 9.54
C ALA A 291 -4.73 36.20 8.05
N THR A 292 -5.79 36.90 7.69
CA THR A 292 -6.16 37.12 6.28
C THR A 292 -5.50 38.40 5.78
N PHE A 293 -4.79 38.30 4.67
CA PHE A 293 -4.19 39.40 3.94
C PHE A 293 -4.99 39.64 2.67
N THR A 294 -5.63 40.80 2.57
CA THR A 294 -6.39 41.18 1.40
C THR A 294 -5.50 41.99 0.45
N VAL A 295 -5.51 41.59 -0.81
CA VAL A 295 -4.79 42.23 -1.92
C VAL A 295 -5.79 42.95 -2.81
N THR A 296 -5.63 44.25 -3.00
CA THR A 296 -6.61 45.11 -3.71
C THR A 296 -5.94 46.03 -4.72
N ALA A 297 -6.61 46.26 -5.85
CA ALA A 297 -6.30 47.33 -6.79
C ALA A 297 -7.59 48.00 -7.30
N PRO A 298 -7.57 49.31 -7.62
CA PRO A 298 -8.70 49.98 -8.25
C PRO A 298 -9.13 49.30 -9.55
N GLY A 299 -10.43 49.06 -9.71
CA GLY A 299 -11.01 48.43 -10.91
C GLY A 299 -10.74 46.93 -11.05
N HIS A 300 -10.11 46.29 -10.06
CA HIS A 300 -9.84 44.86 -10.04
C HIS A 300 -10.61 44.18 -8.92
N SER A 301 -11.03 42.93 -9.12
CA SER A 301 -11.48 42.09 -8.02
C SER A 301 -10.31 41.79 -7.06
N LYS A 302 -10.61 41.74 -5.75
CA LYS A 302 -9.61 41.51 -4.69
C LYS A 302 -9.23 40.03 -4.59
N SER A 303 -8.03 39.76 -4.09
CA SER A 303 -7.60 38.42 -3.67
C SER A 303 -7.32 38.37 -2.17
N GLU A 304 -7.41 37.20 -1.57
CA GLU A 304 -7.14 36.98 -0.15
C GLU A 304 -6.14 35.84 0.02
N VAL A 305 -5.11 36.09 0.82
CA VAL A 305 -4.14 35.08 1.27
C VAL A 305 -4.31 34.88 2.76
N THR A 306 -4.56 33.65 3.20
CA THR A 306 -4.54 33.32 4.62
C THR A 306 -3.13 32.90 4.99
N VAL A 307 -2.54 33.58 5.97
CA VAL A 307 -1.21 33.27 6.48
C VAL A 307 -1.37 32.71 7.88
N THR A 308 -0.77 31.55 8.15
CA THR A 308 -0.84 30.89 9.47
C THR A 308 0.52 31.02 10.16
N GLN A 309 0.52 31.56 11.38
CA GLN A 309 1.71 31.56 12.22
C GLN A 309 1.90 30.16 12.80
N LEU A 310 2.99 29.51 12.38
CA LEU A 310 3.39 28.18 12.84
C LEU A 310 4.31 28.30 14.05
N ALA A 311 4.39 27.27 14.87
CA ALA A 311 5.33 27.20 15.98
C ALA A 311 6.80 27.30 15.50
N GLU A 312 7.73 27.42 16.44
CA GLU A 312 9.17 27.28 16.17
C GLU A 312 9.44 25.95 15.43
N ALA A 313 10.39 25.95 14.48
CA ALA A 313 10.73 24.75 13.72
C ALA A 313 11.32 23.70 14.66
N LYS A 314 10.64 22.57 14.79
CA LYS A 314 11.17 21.38 15.45
C LYS A 314 12.04 20.60 14.47
N ASP A 315 13.22 20.17 14.89
CA ASP A 315 14.15 19.42 14.05
C ASP A 315 13.51 18.09 13.59
N TYR A 316 12.77 17.42 14.48
CA TYR A 316 12.13 16.15 14.16
C TYR A 316 10.87 16.30 13.27
N ASP A 317 10.16 17.43 13.32
CA ASP A 317 9.09 17.75 12.35
C ASP A 317 9.67 17.88 10.93
N ALA A 318 10.84 18.49 10.79
CA ALA A 318 11.51 18.62 9.49
C ALA A 318 11.94 17.25 8.95
N ARG A 319 12.43 16.36 9.81
CA ARG A 319 12.79 14.98 9.44
C ARG A 319 11.55 14.17 9.04
N PHE A 320 10.43 14.31 9.75
CA PHE A 320 9.16 13.71 9.34
C PHE A 320 8.78 14.16 7.93
N LEU A 321 8.79 15.46 7.64
CA LEU A 321 8.36 15.98 6.36
C LEU A 321 9.28 15.56 5.20
N ASP A 322 10.59 15.41 5.47
CA ASP A 322 11.55 14.90 4.49
C ASP A 322 11.29 13.42 4.17
N LEU A 323 11.16 12.57 5.19
CA LEU A 323 10.84 11.16 4.98
C LEU A 323 9.45 10.96 4.36
N TYR A 324 8.44 11.72 4.79
CA TYR A 324 7.12 11.76 4.16
C TYR A 324 7.23 12.13 2.67
N GLY A 325 8.09 13.10 2.33
CA GLY A 325 8.41 13.48 0.96
C GLY A 325 8.96 12.31 0.16
N LYS A 326 9.90 11.53 0.71
CA LYS A 326 10.43 10.32 0.07
C LYS A 326 9.38 9.23 -0.11
N ILE A 327 8.56 8.97 0.92
CA ILE A 327 7.50 7.95 0.85
C ILE A 327 6.47 8.31 -0.23
N THR A 328 6.09 9.58 -0.33
CA THR A 328 5.04 10.04 -1.25
C THR A 328 5.52 10.47 -2.63
N ASP A 329 6.84 10.45 -2.88
CA ASP A 329 7.40 10.66 -4.22
C ASP A 329 7.07 9.45 -5.11
N PRO A 330 6.30 9.63 -6.20
CA PRO A 330 6.01 8.54 -7.13
C PRO A 330 7.27 7.88 -7.73
N ALA A 331 8.41 8.58 -7.77
CA ALA A 331 9.67 8.02 -8.25
C ALA A 331 10.21 6.90 -7.34
N ASN A 332 9.82 6.88 -6.06
CA ASN A 332 10.26 5.89 -5.07
C ASN A 332 9.35 4.66 -4.98
N GLY A 333 8.23 4.63 -5.71
CA GLY A 333 7.50 3.38 -5.95
C GLY A 333 6.72 2.78 -4.77
N TYR A 334 6.46 3.52 -3.68
CA TYR A 334 5.67 3.01 -2.55
C TYR A 334 4.19 2.73 -2.85
N PHE A 335 3.67 3.33 -3.92
CA PHE A 335 2.24 3.31 -4.24
C PHE A 335 1.99 2.83 -5.67
N SER A 336 0.87 2.13 -5.87
CA SER A 336 0.31 1.88 -7.19
C SER A 336 -0.25 3.13 -7.86
N SER A 337 -0.68 3.03 -9.11
CA SER A 337 -1.33 4.12 -9.84
C SER A 337 -2.64 4.60 -9.20
N GLU A 338 -3.30 3.73 -8.43
CA GLU A 338 -4.53 4.02 -7.69
C GLU A 338 -4.25 4.69 -6.35
N GLY A 339 -2.99 4.87 -5.97
CA GLY A 339 -2.58 5.41 -4.67
C GLY A 339 -2.67 4.39 -3.54
N ILE A 340 -2.64 3.10 -3.85
CA ILE A 340 -2.63 2.00 -2.87
C ILE A 340 -1.19 1.76 -2.43
N PRO A 341 -0.89 1.77 -1.12
CA PRO A 341 0.46 1.46 -0.67
C PRO A 341 0.76 -0.01 -0.93
N TYR A 342 1.91 -0.33 -1.52
CA TYR A 342 2.40 -1.71 -1.52
C TYR A 342 2.88 -2.11 -0.13
N HIS A 343 3.10 -3.41 0.10
CA HIS A 343 3.80 -3.89 1.29
C HIS A 343 5.23 -3.35 1.34
N SER A 344 5.92 -3.37 0.20
CA SER A 344 7.25 -2.79 0.01
C SER A 344 7.47 -2.27 -1.40
N VAL A 345 8.44 -1.38 -1.58
CA VAL A 345 8.91 -0.92 -2.90
C VAL A 345 9.50 -2.07 -3.71
N GLU A 346 10.23 -2.96 -3.06
CA GLU A 346 10.79 -4.15 -3.71
C GLU A 346 9.72 -5.23 -3.85
N THR A 347 9.65 -5.86 -5.02
CA THR A 347 8.72 -6.93 -5.37
C THR A 347 9.09 -8.29 -4.74
N LEU A 348 10.38 -8.64 -4.72
CA LEU A 348 10.86 -9.91 -4.15
C LEU A 348 10.99 -9.82 -2.63
N ILE A 349 9.90 -10.14 -1.94
CA ILE A 349 9.83 -10.29 -0.49
C ILE A 349 8.78 -11.33 -0.08
N VAL A 350 9.11 -12.14 0.92
CA VAL A 350 8.23 -13.19 1.47
C VAL A 350 8.37 -13.19 2.99
N GLU A 351 7.31 -12.92 3.75
CA GLU A 351 7.37 -12.86 5.23
C GLU A 351 6.03 -12.96 5.95
N ALA A 352 4.96 -12.45 5.33
CA ALA A 352 3.57 -12.64 5.73
C ALA A 352 2.67 -12.50 4.48
N PRO A 353 2.71 -11.37 3.75
CA PRO A 353 2.53 -11.43 2.30
C PRO A 353 3.69 -12.23 1.68
N ASP A 354 3.43 -12.79 0.52
CA ASP A 354 4.38 -13.62 -0.21
C ASP A 354 4.84 -12.96 -1.53
N HIS A 355 4.48 -11.69 -1.75
CA HIS A 355 5.05 -10.79 -2.77
C HIS A 355 4.95 -9.31 -2.33
N GLY A 356 5.93 -8.49 -2.68
CA GLY A 356 6.07 -7.12 -2.16
C GLY A 356 5.06 -6.11 -2.66
N HIS A 357 4.52 -6.34 -3.86
CA HIS A 357 3.41 -5.56 -4.41
C HIS A 357 2.04 -6.18 -4.12
N GLU A 358 1.99 -7.17 -3.23
CA GLU A 358 0.78 -7.31 -2.43
C GLU A 358 0.68 -6.11 -1.49
N THR A 359 -0.47 -5.93 -0.89
CA THR A 359 -0.66 -5.00 0.22
C THR A 359 -1.52 -5.64 1.29
N THR A 360 -1.56 -5.01 2.44
CA THR A 360 -2.25 -5.50 3.62
C THR A 360 -3.10 -4.41 4.25
N SER A 361 -4.12 -4.83 4.99
CA SER A 361 -4.87 -3.92 5.87
C SER A 361 -3.96 -3.20 6.85
N GLU A 362 -2.84 -3.83 7.22
CA GLU A 362 -1.77 -3.20 7.97
C GLU A 362 -1.19 -1.99 7.21
N ALA A 363 -0.75 -2.16 5.96
CA ALA A 363 -0.23 -1.04 5.15
C ALA A 363 -1.25 0.10 5.00
N TYR A 364 -2.53 -0.21 4.79
CA TYR A 364 -3.60 0.80 4.80
C TYR A 364 -3.74 1.53 6.14
N SER A 365 -3.70 0.80 7.26
CA SER A 365 -3.78 1.39 8.60
C SER A 365 -2.58 2.30 8.89
N TYR A 366 -1.38 1.96 8.40
CA TYR A 366 -0.21 2.82 8.47
C TYR A 366 -0.34 4.05 7.57
N LEU A 367 -0.88 3.91 6.35
CA LEU A 367 -1.14 5.06 5.48
C LEU A 367 -2.06 6.07 6.18
N ILE A 368 -3.16 5.60 6.77
CA ILE A 368 -4.09 6.45 7.53
C ILE A 368 -3.35 7.18 8.66
N TRP A 369 -2.47 6.49 9.38
CA TRP A 369 -1.70 7.07 10.47
C TRP A 369 -0.66 8.09 10.00
N LEU A 370 0.09 7.78 8.95
CA LEU A 370 1.03 8.70 8.30
C LEU A 370 0.34 10.00 7.93
N GLN A 371 -0.86 9.90 7.35
CA GLN A 371 -1.62 11.07 6.93
C GLN A 371 -2.26 11.82 8.10
N ALA A 372 -2.59 11.15 9.21
CA ALA A 372 -3.01 11.82 10.43
C ALA A 372 -1.87 12.67 11.03
N MET A 373 -0.64 12.13 11.08
CA MET A 373 0.54 12.87 11.54
C MET A 373 0.89 14.02 10.59
N TYR A 374 0.78 13.82 9.28
CA TYR A 374 0.91 14.90 8.31
C TYR A 374 -0.12 16.02 8.57
N GLY A 375 -1.37 15.66 8.86
CA GLY A 375 -2.42 16.61 9.27
C GLY A 375 -2.07 17.35 10.58
N LYS A 376 -1.48 16.68 11.56
CA LYS A 376 -0.99 17.32 12.80
C LYS A 376 0.09 18.36 12.52
N ILE A 377 1.07 18.02 11.69
CA ILE A 377 2.24 18.89 11.42
C ILE A 377 1.88 20.05 10.48
N THR A 378 1.06 19.81 9.46
CA THR A 378 0.78 20.78 8.40
C THR A 378 -0.56 21.50 8.53
N GLY A 379 -1.50 20.92 9.26
CA GLY A 379 -2.90 21.35 9.31
C GLY A 379 -3.73 20.97 8.07
N ASP A 380 -3.19 20.18 7.13
CA ASP A 380 -3.92 19.66 5.97
C ASP A 380 -4.47 18.25 6.24
N TRP A 381 -5.77 18.17 6.49
CA TRP A 381 -6.48 16.92 6.77
C TRP A 381 -7.06 16.25 5.52
N ALA A 382 -6.91 16.83 4.32
CA ALA A 382 -7.43 16.24 3.09
C ALA A 382 -6.79 14.88 2.80
N LYS A 383 -5.50 14.73 3.15
CA LYS A 383 -4.76 13.48 2.94
C LYS A 383 -5.22 12.36 3.88
N PHE A 384 -5.56 12.68 5.12
CA PHE A 384 -6.13 11.72 6.08
C PHE A 384 -7.47 11.17 5.59
N ASN A 385 -8.36 12.06 5.13
CA ASN A 385 -9.64 11.66 4.56
C ASN A 385 -9.46 10.86 3.26
N GLY A 386 -8.54 11.28 2.38
CA GLY A 386 -8.23 10.58 1.15
C GLY A 386 -7.68 9.16 1.38
N ALA A 387 -6.83 8.96 2.37
CA ALA A 387 -6.35 7.63 2.76
C ALA A 387 -7.50 6.71 3.21
N TRP A 388 -8.47 7.24 3.96
CA TRP A 388 -9.66 6.50 4.35
C TRP A 388 -10.53 6.13 3.14
N ASP A 389 -10.71 7.06 2.20
CA ASP A 389 -11.48 6.82 0.97
C ASP A 389 -10.82 5.76 0.08
N THR A 390 -9.49 5.75 -0.04
CA THR A 390 -8.73 4.69 -0.72
C THR A 390 -8.95 3.34 -0.03
N MET A 391 -8.85 3.28 1.30
CA MET A 391 -9.11 2.05 2.07
C MET A 391 -10.56 1.55 1.89
N GLU A 392 -11.57 2.42 1.97
CA GLU A 392 -12.97 2.05 1.76
C GLU A 392 -13.25 1.55 0.34
N THR A 393 -12.59 2.14 -0.65
CA THR A 393 -12.78 1.79 -2.07
C THR A 393 -12.18 0.43 -2.38
N TYR A 394 -10.99 0.17 -1.87
CA TYR A 394 -10.20 -0.98 -2.29
C TYR A 394 -10.14 -2.08 -1.25
N MET A 395 -9.99 -1.81 0.04
CA MET A 395 -9.70 -2.83 1.06
C MET A 395 -10.94 -3.33 1.82
N ILE A 396 -12.00 -2.54 1.89
CA ILE A 396 -13.28 -2.96 2.48
C ILE A 396 -14.18 -3.54 1.38
N PRO A 397 -14.59 -4.82 1.47
CA PRO A 397 -15.44 -5.43 0.45
C PRO A 397 -16.76 -4.66 0.27
N THR A 398 -17.09 -4.29 -0.96
CA THR A 398 -18.35 -3.62 -1.29
C THR A 398 -19.51 -4.61 -1.21
N HIS A 399 -20.76 -4.13 -1.28
CA HIS A 399 -21.91 -5.04 -1.35
C HIS A 399 -21.83 -6.04 -2.52
N ALA A 400 -21.22 -5.65 -3.65
CA ALA A 400 -21.05 -6.55 -4.79
C ALA A 400 -20.05 -7.69 -4.50
N ASP A 401 -19.10 -7.47 -3.58
CA ASP A 401 -18.09 -8.43 -3.17
C ASP A 401 -18.61 -9.40 -2.09
N GLN A 402 -19.56 -8.94 -1.26
CA GLN A 402 -20.19 -9.70 -0.18
C GLN A 402 -21.74 -9.77 -0.29
N PRO A 403 -22.29 -10.19 -1.45
CA PRO A 403 -23.68 -9.92 -1.84
C PRO A 403 -24.75 -10.71 -1.08
N THR A 404 -24.37 -11.80 -0.41
CA THR A 404 -25.33 -12.75 0.16
C THR A 404 -25.42 -12.75 1.67
N ASN A 405 -24.82 -11.76 2.35
CA ASN A 405 -24.94 -11.56 3.81
C ASN A 405 -26.39 -11.65 4.34
N SER A 406 -27.40 -11.33 3.51
CA SER A 406 -28.81 -11.48 3.87
C SER A 406 -29.27 -12.92 4.18
N PHE A 407 -28.49 -13.95 3.81
CA PHE A 407 -28.73 -15.35 4.18
C PHE A 407 -28.10 -15.76 5.52
N TYR A 408 -27.38 -14.85 6.17
CA TYR A 408 -26.75 -15.15 7.45
C TYR A 408 -27.78 -15.44 8.55
N ASP A 409 -27.61 -16.57 9.25
CA ASP A 409 -28.41 -16.95 10.41
C ASP A 409 -27.58 -16.83 11.69
N ALA A 410 -27.80 -15.76 12.47
CA ALA A 410 -27.09 -15.52 13.71
C ALA A 410 -27.29 -16.62 14.77
N SER A 411 -28.33 -17.46 14.65
CA SER A 411 -28.52 -18.62 15.53
C SER A 411 -27.68 -19.83 15.13
N LYS A 412 -27.11 -19.81 13.93
CA LYS A 412 -26.23 -20.84 13.35
C LYS A 412 -25.13 -20.18 12.51
N PRO A 413 -24.20 -19.47 13.18
CA PRO A 413 -23.28 -18.55 12.53
C PRO A 413 -22.29 -19.23 11.58
N ALA A 414 -21.90 -20.49 11.84
CA ALA A 414 -21.03 -21.29 10.99
C ALA A 414 -21.16 -22.79 11.35
N THR A 415 -20.72 -23.66 10.45
CA THR A 415 -20.51 -25.09 10.72
C THR A 415 -19.06 -25.30 11.16
N TYR A 416 -18.87 -26.09 12.23
CA TYR A 416 -17.55 -26.38 12.77
C TYR A 416 -16.69 -27.22 11.80
N ALA A 417 -15.40 -26.89 11.71
CA ALA A 417 -14.34 -27.77 11.23
C ALA A 417 -13.15 -27.67 12.20
N PRO A 418 -12.46 -28.79 12.49
CA PRO A 418 -11.23 -28.75 13.29
C PRO A 418 -10.11 -28.04 12.52
N GLU A 419 -9.28 -27.28 13.23
CA GLU A 419 -7.92 -27.02 12.75
C GLU A 419 -7.06 -28.26 12.97
N HIS A 420 -6.05 -28.44 12.13
CA HIS A 420 -5.07 -29.51 12.22
C HIS A 420 -3.67 -28.94 12.40
N ASP A 421 -2.72 -29.75 12.88
CA ASP A 421 -1.39 -29.25 13.24
C ASP A 421 -0.54 -29.00 11.98
N THR A 422 -0.70 -29.81 10.92
CA THR A 422 0.11 -29.71 9.69
C THR A 422 -0.74 -29.61 8.41
N PRO A 423 -0.20 -28.98 7.33
CA PRO A 423 -0.94 -28.81 6.08
C PRO A 423 -1.42 -30.10 5.41
N ASP A 424 -0.75 -31.24 5.67
CA ASP A 424 -1.10 -32.54 5.08
C ASP A 424 -2.37 -33.17 5.63
N GLU A 425 -2.85 -32.68 6.78
CA GLU A 425 -4.11 -33.09 7.38
C GLU A 425 -5.34 -32.39 6.76
N TYR A 426 -5.13 -31.41 5.88
CA TYR A 426 -6.18 -30.71 5.15
C TYR A 426 -6.52 -31.40 3.82
N PRO A 427 -7.79 -31.33 3.35
CA PRO A 427 -8.87 -30.45 3.80
C PRO A 427 -9.57 -30.88 5.11
N ALA A 428 -9.86 -29.90 5.98
CA ALA A 428 -10.55 -30.13 7.25
C ALA A 428 -12.04 -30.39 7.05
N VAL A 429 -12.53 -31.56 7.48
CA VAL A 429 -13.92 -31.99 7.22
C VAL A 429 -14.92 -31.24 8.11
N LEU A 430 -15.97 -30.67 7.49
CA LEU A 430 -17.08 -30.05 8.22
C LEU A 430 -17.80 -31.08 9.12
N ASP A 431 -17.97 -30.75 10.40
CA ASP A 431 -18.66 -31.58 11.39
C ASP A 431 -19.83 -30.82 12.04
N GLY A 432 -21.02 -31.06 11.52
CA GLY A 432 -22.27 -30.50 12.05
C GLY A 432 -22.72 -31.07 13.40
N SER A 433 -22.03 -32.07 13.97
CA SER A 433 -22.36 -32.60 15.30
C SER A 433 -21.88 -31.69 16.44
N ALA A 434 -20.85 -30.88 16.18
CA ALA A 434 -20.36 -29.86 17.09
C ALA A 434 -21.13 -28.55 16.89
N ALA A 435 -22.08 -28.27 17.79
CA ALA A 435 -22.92 -27.08 17.67
C ALA A 435 -22.14 -25.78 17.95
N SER A 436 -22.20 -24.83 17.02
CA SER A 436 -21.79 -23.44 17.22
C SER A 436 -22.75 -22.72 18.18
N GLY A 437 -22.27 -21.66 18.85
CA GLY A 437 -23.13 -20.74 19.61
C GLY A 437 -23.90 -19.75 18.75
N SER A 438 -24.63 -18.85 19.38
CA SER A 438 -25.31 -17.74 18.70
C SER A 438 -24.40 -16.51 18.58
N ASP A 439 -24.44 -15.82 17.44
CA ASP A 439 -23.87 -14.48 17.28
C ASP A 439 -24.81 -13.43 17.93
N PRO A 440 -24.37 -12.73 19.00
CA PRO A 440 -25.22 -11.78 19.70
C PRO A 440 -25.17 -10.35 19.13
N ILE A 441 -24.29 -10.03 18.17
CA ILE A 441 -24.05 -8.66 17.68
C ILE A 441 -24.58 -8.41 16.27
N ALA A 442 -24.80 -9.44 15.44
CA ALA A 442 -25.29 -9.24 14.06
C ALA A 442 -26.57 -8.39 13.97
N SER A 443 -27.59 -8.69 14.80
CA SER A 443 -28.86 -7.95 14.75
C SER A 443 -28.75 -6.49 15.21
N GLU A 444 -27.84 -6.18 16.14
CA GLU A 444 -27.65 -4.80 16.59
C GLU A 444 -26.86 -4.00 15.57
N LEU A 445 -25.85 -4.61 14.92
CA LEU A 445 -25.08 -3.99 13.84
C LEU A 445 -25.99 -3.65 12.65
N LYS A 446 -26.83 -4.61 12.23
CA LYS A 446 -27.85 -4.37 11.19
C LYS A 446 -28.78 -3.23 11.58
N SER A 447 -29.24 -3.20 12.83
CA SER A 447 -30.13 -2.14 13.32
C SER A 447 -29.44 -0.77 13.36
N ALA A 448 -28.14 -0.73 13.67
CA ALA A 448 -27.35 0.49 13.73
C ALA A 448 -27.05 1.05 12.33
N TYR A 449 -26.69 0.20 11.37
CA TYR A 449 -26.15 0.64 10.08
C TYR A 449 -27.06 0.37 8.87
N GLY A 450 -28.17 -0.35 9.05
CA GLY A 450 -29.17 -0.58 8.00
C GLY A 450 -28.73 -1.53 6.88
N THR A 451 -27.63 -2.26 7.08
CA THR A 451 -27.10 -3.25 6.13
C THR A 451 -26.69 -4.53 6.87
N ASP A 452 -26.71 -5.67 6.16
CA ASP A 452 -26.13 -6.92 6.63
C ASP A 452 -24.62 -7.00 6.34
N ASP A 453 -24.09 -6.12 5.49
CA ASP A 453 -22.67 -6.12 5.10
C ASP A 453 -21.75 -5.81 6.28
N ILE A 454 -20.55 -6.38 6.24
CA ILE A 454 -19.48 -6.13 7.20
C ILE A 454 -18.67 -4.92 6.76
N TYR A 455 -18.42 -4.00 7.70
CA TYR A 455 -17.56 -2.84 7.49
C TYR A 455 -16.25 -3.03 8.26
N GLY A 456 -15.33 -3.77 7.66
CA GLY A 456 -13.97 -3.97 8.14
C GLY A 456 -13.10 -4.42 6.98
N MET A 457 -11.79 -4.16 7.08
CA MET A 457 -10.87 -4.47 5.98
C MET A 457 -10.76 -5.98 5.79
N HIS A 458 -10.70 -6.43 4.53
CA HIS A 458 -10.03 -7.70 4.27
C HIS A 458 -8.52 -7.54 4.58
N TRP A 459 -7.76 -8.62 4.82
CA TRP A 459 -6.39 -8.48 5.30
C TRP A 459 -5.33 -8.34 4.22
N ILE A 460 -5.50 -8.91 3.02
CA ILE A 460 -4.48 -8.94 1.96
C ILE A 460 -5.07 -8.69 0.56
N GLN A 461 -4.30 -8.06 -0.32
CA GLN A 461 -4.64 -7.86 -1.73
C GLN A 461 -3.41 -7.97 -2.62
N ASP A 462 -3.60 -8.50 -3.82
CA ASP A 462 -2.64 -8.47 -4.90
C ASP A 462 -2.87 -7.19 -5.72
N VAL A 463 -2.08 -6.15 -5.50
CA VAL A 463 -2.36 -4.80 -6.02
C VAL A 463 -2.22 -4.74 -7.54
N ASP A 464 -1.17 -5.38 -8.06
CA ASP A 464 -0.83 -5.38 -9.48
C ASP A 464 -1.45 -6.54 -10.26
N ASN A 465 -2.27 -7.36 -9.60
CA ASN A 465 -2.86 -8.57 -10.15
C ASN A 465 -1.79 -9.55 -10.67
N VAL A 466 -0.64 -9.65 -9.99
CA VAL A 466 0.48 -10.52 -10.35
C VAL A 466 0.07 -11.99 -10.38
N TYR A 467 -0.83 -12.40 -9.48
CA TYR A 467 -1.40 -13.74 -9.47
C TYR A 467 -2.43 -13.95 -10.57
N GLY A 468 -3.01 -12.87 -11.12
CA GLY A 468 -3.89 -12.92 -12.28
C GLY A 468 -5.33 -13.33 -12.00
N TYR A 469 -5.78 -13.31 -10.74
CA TYR A 469 -7.18 -13.63 -10.42
C TYR A 469 -8.15 -12.57 -10.95
N GLY A 470 -7.78 -11.29 -10.96
CA GLY A 470 -8.65 -10.19 -11.36
C GLY A 470 -9.89 -10.07 -10.46
N ASN A 471 -9.73 -10.36 -9.17
CA ASN A 471 -10.81 -10.27 -8.17
C ASN A 471 -10.90 -8.84 -7.60
N THR A 472 -11.02 -7.86 -8.49
CA THR A 472 -11.05 -6.43 -8.14
C THR A 472 -12.38 -6.02 -7.51
N PRO A 473 -12.44 -4.92 -6.73
CA PRO A 473 -13.68 -4.48 -6.09
C PRO A 473 -14.87 -4.42 -7.07
N GLY A 474 -15.93 -5.16 -6.73
CA GLY A 474 -17.15 -5.33 -7.50
C GLY A 474 -17.08 -6.38 -8.63
N LYS A 475 -15.97 -7.10 -8.78
CA LYS A 475 -15.77 -8.17 -9.78
C LYS A 475 -15.40 -9.48 -9.10
N CYS A 476 -15.61 -10.59 -9.80
CA CYS A 476 -15.26 -11.92 -9.31
C CYS A 476 -14.51 -12.69 -10.39
N SER A 477 -13.20 -12.89 -10.17
CA SER A 477 -12.28 -13.60 -11.07
C SER A 477 -12.27 -13.08 -12.52
N ALA A 478 -12.05 -11.78 -12.74
CA ALA A 478 -11.96 -11.18 -14.07
C ALA A 478 -10.74 -11.65 -14.90
N GLY A 479 -9.77 -12.29 -14.23
CA GLY A 479 -8.62 -12.93 -14.85
C GLY A 479 -7.40 -12.02 -15.05
N PRO A 480 -6.36 -12.53 -15.73
CA PRO A 480 -5.02 -11.92 -15.72
C PRO A 480 -4.92 -10.63 -16.54
N THR A 481 -5.92 -10.29 -17.36
CA THR A 481 -5.93 -9.04 -18.13
C THR A 481 -6.52 -7.86 -17.36
N GLU A 482 -7.05 -8.10 -16.16
CA GLU A 482 -7.62 -7.06 -15.32
C GLU A 482 -6.51 -6.22 -14.68
N THR A 483 -6.71 -4.90 -14.64
CA THR A 483 -5.77 -3.93 -14.04
C THR A 483 -6.36 -3.43 -12.73
N GLY A 484 -5.83 -3.85 -11.58
CA GLY A 484 -6.23 -3.34 -10.27
C GLY A 484 -6.15 -4.38 -9.15
N PRO A 485 -6.37 -3.94 -7.89
CA PRO A 485 -6.12 -4.75 -6.71
C PRO A 485 -7.09 -5.91 -6.62
N SER A 486 -6.58 -7.12 -6.62
CA SER A 486 -7.34 -8.36 -6.53
C SER A 486 -7.40 -8.84 -5.08
N TYR A 487 -8.61 -9.06 -4.56
CA TYR A 487 -8.78 -9.71 -3.25
C TYR A 487 -8.34 -11.18 -3.33
N ILE A 488 -7.32 -11.53 -2.55
CA ILE A 488 -6.73 -12.87 -2.48
C ILE A 488 -6.67 -13.35 -1.03
N ASN A 489 -6.29 -14.58 -0.77
CA ASN A 489 -5.94 -15.07 0.56
C ASN A 489 -4.88 -16.18 0.45
N THR A 490 -4.20 -16.46 1.54
CA THR A 490 -3.12 -17.47 1.61
C THR A 490 -3.40 -18.47 2.73
N PHE A 491 -3.12 -18.10 3.98
CA PHE A 491 -3.18 -18.97 5.16
C PHE A 491 -4.58 -19.57 5.38
N GLN A 492 -4.66 -20.90 5.42
CA GLN A 492 -5.87 -21.69 5.67
C GLN A 492 -5.61 -23.04 6.38
N ARG A 493 -4.36 -23.48 6.53
CA ARG A 493 -4.01 -24.88 6.85
C ARG A 493 -3.20 -25.07 8.13
N GLY A 494 -3.61 -24.35 9.17
CA GLY A 494 -3.19 -24.61 10.53
C GLY A 494 -1.83 -23.99 10.88
N PRO A 495 -1.30 -24.29 12.08
CA PRO A 495 -0.22 -23.54 12.69
C PRO A 495 1.16 -23.82 12.08
N GLN A 496 1.33 -24.92 11.34
CA GLN A 496 2.57 -25.23 10.63
C GLN A 496 2.52 -24.82 9.15
N GLU A 497 1.45 -24.19 8.66
CA GLU A 497 1.48 -23.57 7.34
C GLU A 497 2.23 -22.24 7.43
N SER A 498 3.54 -22.25 7.13
CA SER A 498 4.30 -21.02 6.96
C SER A 498 3.90 -20.30 5.68
N VAL A 499 4.38 -19.07 5.49
CA VAL A 499 4.17 -18.28 4.26
C VAL A 499 4.62 -19.05 3.00
N TRP A 500 5.65 -19.90 3.13
CA TRP A 500 6.24 -20.72 2.07
C TRP A 500 5.35 -21.89 1.65
N GLU A 501 4.38 -22.26 2.48
CA GLU A 501 3.59 -23.48 2.30
C GLU A 501 2.16 -23.18 1.86
N THR A 502 1.85 -21.93 1.51
CA THR A 502 0.49 -21.53 1.12
C THR A 502 0.23 -21.78 -0.36
N VAL A 503 -1.05 -22.00 -0.69
CA VAL A 503 -1.58 -21.87 -2.07
C VAL A 503 -2.41 -20.60 -2.10
N THR A 504 -1.86 -19.52 -2.68
CA THR A 504 -2.58 -18.25 -2.87
C THR A 504 -3.84 -18.50 -3.69
N HIS A 505 -4.97 -17.89 -3.31
CA HIS A 505 -6.27 -18.17 -3.91
C HIS A 505 -7.20 -16.95 -3.83
N PRO A 506 -8.23 -16.84 -4.69
CA PRO A 506 -9.11 -15.68 -4.69
C PRO A 506 -10.11 -15.72 -3.51
N THR A 507 -10.50 -14.56 -3.00
CA THR A 507 -11.60 -14.47 -2.02
C THR A 507 -12.94 -14.85 -2.66
N CYS A 508 -13.16 -14.50 -3.93
CA CYS A 508 -14.30 -14.95 -4.72
C CYS A 508 -13.93 -16.17 -5.56
N ASP A 509 -14.26 -17.36 -5.06
CA ASP A 509 -14.00 -18.62 -5.74
C ASP A 509 -15.23 -19.04 -6.57
N ASN A 510 -15.14 -18.83 -7.88
CA ASN A 510 -16.18 -19.17 -8.85
C ASN A 510 -15.82 -20.40 -9.71
N PHE A 511 -14.77 -21.14 -9.30
CA PHE A 511 -14.21 -22.32 -9.97
C PHE A 511 -13.57 -22.03 -11.34
N THR A 512 -13.13 -20.80 -11.57
CA THR A 512 -12.41 -20.45 -12.82
C THR A 512 -10.97 -20.98 -12.83
N TYR A 513 -10.31 -20.93 -11.67
CA TYR A 513 -8.93 -21.39 -11.45
C TYR A 513 -8.90 -22.43 -10.34
N GLY A 514 -7.75 -23.05 -10.11
CA GLY A 514 -7.62 -24.17 -9.16
C GLY A 514 -8.10 -25.49 -9.79
N GLY A 515 -8.64 -26.38 -8.96
CA GLY A 515 -9.14 -27.69 -9.35
C GLY A 515 -10.60 -27.68 -9.78
N THR A 516 -11.26 -28.85 -9.69
CA THR A 516 -12.68 -29.00 -10.09
C THR A 516 -13.63 -28.12 -9.27
N ASN A 517 -13.29 -27.87 -8.01
CA ASN A 517 -14.10 -27.08 -7.06
C ASN A 517 -13.42 -25.76 -6.69
N GLY A 518 -12.63 -25.21 -7.61
CA GLY A 518 -11.75 -24.09 -7.30
C GLY A 518 -10.62 -24.53 -6.38
N TYR A 519 -10.39 -23.77 -5.31
CA TYR A 519 -9.40 -24.07 -4.28
C TYR A 519 -10.05 -24.63 -2.99
N LEU A 520 -11.38 -24.68 -2.92
CA LEU A 520 -12.12 -24.95 -1.68
C LEU A 520 -11.78 -26.29 -1.04
N ASP A 521 -11.60 -27.33 -1.86
CA ASP A 521 -11.33 -28.70 -1.44
C ASP A 521 -9.85 -28.96 -1.10
N LEU A 522 -8.99 -27.93 -1.16
CA LEU A 522 -7.69 -27.92 -0.48
C LEU A 522 -7.82 -27.62 1.01
N PHE A 523 -8.88 -26.88 1.41
CA PHE A 523 -9.00 -26.30 2.75
C PHE A 523 -10.10 -26.94 3.58
N THR A 524 -11.29 -27.12 3.00
CA THR A 524 -12.47 -27.61 3.72
C THR A 524 -13.04 -28.84 3.03
N GLY A 525 -13.26 -29.92 3.78
CA GLY A 525 -13.85 -31.14 3.28
C GLY A 525 -15.37 -31.11 3.41
N ASP A 526 -16.08 -31.15 2.28
CA ASP A 526 -17.55 -31.17 2.23
C ASP A 526 -18.07 -32.21 1.22
N ALA A 527 -19.33 -32.60 1.37
CA ALA A 527 -20.02 -33.51 0.44
C ALA A 527 -20.28 -32.87 -0.94
N SER A 528 -20.30 -31.54 -1.02
CA SER A 528 -20.47 -30.77 -2.25
C SER A 528 -19.94 -29.35 -2.08
N TYR A 529 -19.45 -28.74 -3.17
CA TYR A 529 -18.90 -27.39 -3.14
C TYR A 529 -19.77 -26.41 -3.93
N ALA A 530 -19.96 -25.21 -3.39
CA ALA A 530 -20.65 -24.11 -4.04
C ALA A 530 -19.68 -22.95 -4.28
N LYS A 531 -19.88 -22.25 -5.40
CA LYS A 531 -19.19 -20.99 -5.68
C LYS A 531 -19.47 -20.03 -4.53
N GLN A 532 -18.43 -19.37 -4.03
CA GLN A 532 -18.53 -18.61 -2.79
C GLN A 532 -17.55 -17.46 -2.74
N TRP A 533 -17.82 -16.53 -1.83
CA TRP A 533 -16.94 -15.43 -1.46
C TRP A 533 -16.59 -15.56 0.03
N LYS A 534 -15.38 -15.17 0.43
CA LYS A 534 -14.93 -15.19 1.82
C LYS A 534 -13.84 -14.14 2.08
N PHE A 535 -13.98 -13.40 3.18
CA PHE A 535 -13.01 -12.41 3.62
C PHE A 535 -12.57 -12.70 5.05
N THR A 536 -11.32 -12.38 5.32
CA THR A 536 -10.70 -12.47 6.65
C THR A 536 -10.17 -11.10 7.04
N ASN A 537 -10.50 -10.63 8.24
CA ASN A 537 -9.98 -9.39 8.80
C ASN A 537 -8.71 -9.66 9.63
N ALA A 538 -7.81 -8.67 9.67
CA ALA A 538 -6.72 -8.59 10.64
C ALA A 538 -7.09 -7.54 11.72
N PRO A 539 -7.51 -7.96 12.93
CA PRO A 539 -8.08 -7.06 13.94
C PRO A 539 -7.11 -6.01 14.47
N ASP A 540 -5.81 -6.30 14.45
CA ASP A 540 -4.76 -5.34 14.82
C ASP A 540 -4.70 -4.15 13.85
N ALA A 541 -4.91 -4.38 12.55
CA ALA A 541 -4.92 -3.33 11.53
C ALA A 541 -6.16 -2.43 11.61
N ASP A 542 -7.36 -3.00 11.74
CA ASP A 542 -8.58 -2.22 11.96
C ASP A 542 -8.49 -1.43 13.28
N ALA A 543 -7.93 -2.01 14.34
CA ALA A 543 -7.68 -1.31 15.59
C ALA A 543 -6.67 -0.15 15.41
N ARG A 544 -5.60 -0.36 14.63
CA ARG A 544 -4.60 0.69 14.31
C ARG A 544 -5.23 1.84 13.52
N ALA A 545 -6.14 1.55 12.58
CA ALA A 545 -6.88 2.59 11.86
C ALA A 545 -7.79 3.41 12.79
N VAL A 546 -8.44 2.77 13.77
CA VAL A 546 -9.20 3.48 14.82
C VAL A 546 -8.29 4.32 15.71
N GLN A 547 -7.13 3.80 16.11
CA GLN A 547 -6.12 4.52 16.89
C GLN A 547 -5.61 5.75 16.13
N ALA A 548 -5.32 5.64 14.83
CA ALA A 548 -4.94 6.77 13.99
C ALA A 548 -6.06 7.82 13.91
N ALA A 549 -7.32 7.39 13.77
CA ALA A 549 -8.48 8.29 13.76
C ALA A 549 -8.69 9.00 15.11
N TYR A 550 -8.36 8.36 16.24
CA TYR A 550 -8.32 9.02 17.55
C TYR A 550 -7.34 10.18 17.56
N TRP A 551 -6.11 9.95 17.14
CA TRP A 551 -5.11 11.02 17.11
C TRP A 551 -5.48 12.11 16.12
N ALA A 552 -6.00 11.77 14.94
CA ALA A 552 -6.52 12.76 13.99
C ALA A 552 -7.62 13.63 14.60
N ASP A 553 -8.55 13.04 15.36
CA ASP A 553 -9.60 13.77 16.06
C ASP A 553 -9.04 14.73 17.13
N VAL A 554 -8.12 14.24 17.98
CA VAL A 554 -7.45 15.05 19.01
C VAL A 554 -6.70 16.22 18.39
N TRP A 555 -5.83 15.94 17.43
CA TRP A 555 -4.99 16.93 16.76
C TRP A 555 -5.80 17.93 15.93
N ALA A 556 -6.84 17.49 15.22
CA ALA A 556 -7.73 18.41 14.51
C ALA A 556 -8.48 19.32 15.47
N LYS A 557 -8.90 18.84 16.66
CA LYS A 557 -9.51 19.68 17.69
C LYS A 557 -8.56 20.74 18.23
N GLU A 558 -7.30 20.38 18.50
CA GLU A 558 -6.26 21.32 18.92
C GLU A 558 -6.05 22.44 17.90
N GLN A 559 -6.16 22.12 16.62
CA GLN A 559 -6.07 23.08 15.51
C GLN A 559 -7.38 23.84 15.23
N GLY A 560 -8.48 23.52 15.90
CA GLY A 560 -9.81 24.11 15.62
C GLY A 560 -10.42 23.64 14.31
N LYS A 561 -10.02 22.47 13.81
CA LYS A 561 -10.36 21.86 12.52
C LYS A 561 -11.13 20.54 12.64
N SER A 562 -11.71 20.23 13.79
CA SER A 562 -12.44 18.97 14.02
C SER A 562 -13.53 18.67 12.97
N GLY A 563 -14.15 19.71 12.41
CA GLY A 563 -15.12 19.56 11.32
C GLY A 563 -14.54 18.95 10.04
N GLU A 564 -13.24 19.10 9.78
CA GLU A 564 -12.55 18.56 8.58
C GLU A 564 -12.39 17.02 8.65
N VAL A 565 -12.36 16.43 9.85
CA VAL A 565 -12.11 14.98 10.04
C VAL A 565 -13.32 14.22 10.59
N SER A 566 -14.32 14.92 11.12
CA SER A 566 -15.43 14.32 11.88
C SER A 566 -16.20 13.19 11.18
N GLU A 567 -16.37 13.26 9.85
CA GLU A 567 -17.02 12.20 9.09
C GLU A 567 -16.19 10.91 9.10
N THR A 568 -14.90 11.02 8.80
CA THR A 568 -13.94 9.92 8.81
C THR A 568 -13.79 9.31 10.21
N VAL A 569 -13.77 10.15 11.25
CA VAL A 569 -13.80 9.68 12.65
C VAL A 569 -15.08 8.87 12.94
N GLY A 570 -16.23 9.31 12.42
CA GLY A 570 -17.48 8.54 12.49
C GLY A 570 -17.41 7.20 11.74
N LYS A 571 -16.68 7.12 10.62
CA LYS A 571 -16.41 5.87 9.91
C LYS A 571 -15.50 4.93 10.73
N ALA A 572 -14.51 5.48 11.44
CA ALA A 572 -13.68 4.70 12.37
C ALA A 572 -14.49 4.13 13.54
N ALA A 573 -15.44 4.89 14.09
CA ALA A 573 -16.38 4.38 15.10
C ALA A 573 -17.22 3.20 14.58
N LYS A 574 -17.62 3.24 13.30
CA LYS A 574 -18.32 2.14 12.63
C LYS A 574 -17.41 0.92 12.47
N MET A 575 -16.18 1.09 12.00
CA MET A 575 -15.19 0.00 11.92
C MET A 575 -14.99 -0.66 13.29
N GLY A 576 -14.78 0.13 14.34
CA GLY A 576 -14.69 -0.36 15.73
C GLY A 576 -15.93 -1.14 16.19
N ASP A 577 -17.12 -0.84 15.66
CA ASP A 577 -18.34 -1.58 16.00
C ASP A 577 -18.34 -3.01 15.43
N TYR A 578 -17.90 -3.17 14.18
CA TYR A 578 -17.77 -4.47 13.51
C TYR A 578 -16.56 -5.26 14.01
N LEU A 579 -15.46 -4.57 14.37
CA LEU A 579 -14.26 -5.17 14.94
C LEU A 579 -14.54 -5.97 16.22
N ARG A 580 -15.68 -5.75 16.89
CA ARG A 580 -16.15 -6.60 17.99
C ARG A 580 -16.30 -8.07 17.63
N TYR A 581 -16.42 -8.45 16.34
CA TYR A 581 -16.38 -9.84 15.93
C TYR A 581 -15.09 -10.56 16.36
N SER A 582 -13.97 -9.84 16.44
CA SER A 582 -12.71 -10.38 16.97
C SER A 582 -12.75 -10.72 18.46
N MET A 583 -13.77 -10.27 19.21
CA MET A 583 -13.90 -10.53 20.65
C MET A 583 -14.53 -11.87 20.99
N PHE A 584 -14.94 -12.64 19.99
CA PHE A 584 -15.68 -13.88 20.14
C PHE A 584 -14.86 -15.09 19.73
N ASP A 585 -15.08 -16.19 20.44
CA ASP A 585 -14.62 -17.51 20.05
C ASP A 585 -15.01 -17.84 18.59
N LYS A 586 -14.14 -18.59 17.88
CA LYS A 586 -14.29 -18.91 16.45
C LYS A 586 -15.68 -19.41 16.09
N TYR A 587 -16.24 -20.32 16.88
CA TYR A 587 -17.57 -20.90 16.64
C TYR A 587 -18.59 -20.47 17.69
N PHE A 588 -18.36 -19.30 18.31
CA PHE A 588 -19.17 -18.75 19.39
C PHE A 588 -19.36 -19.77 20.53
N LYS A 589 -18.39 -20.64 20.79
CA LYS A 589 -18.39 -21.52 21.96
C LYS A 589 -18.24 -20.68 23.22
N LYS A 590 -18.80 -21.18 24.32
CA LYS A 590 -18.65 -20.52 25.62
C LYS A 590 -17.16 -20.41 25.96
N VAL A 591 -16.75 -19.23 26.41
CA VAL A 591 -15.37 -19.01 26.87
C VAL A 591 -15.19 -19.59 28.26
N GLY A 592 -14.08 -20.31 28.44
CA GLY A 592 -13.63 -20.84 29.72
C GLY A 592 -13.82 -22.35 29.86
N ASP A 593 -12.72 -23.06 30.08
CA ASP A 593 -12.66 -24.52 30.23
C ASP A 593 -13.28 -25.29 29.04
N CYS A 594 -13.21 -24.71 27.84
CA CYS A 594 -13.82 -25.25 26.63
C CYS A 594 -13.02 -26.44 26.09
N VAL A 595 -13.45 -27.66 26.42
CA VAL A 595 -12.81 -28.91 25.98
C VAL A 595 -13.83 -29.86 25.35
N GLY A 596 -13.42 -30.44 24.23
CA GLY A 596 -14.14 -31.32 23.33
C GLY A 596 -15.14 -30.54 22.46
N PRO A 597 -15.14 -30.69 21.13
CA PRO A 597 -15.96 -29.89 20.23
C PRO A 597 -17.48 -30.11 20.44
N THR A 598 -17.89 -31.30 20.88
CA THR A 598 -19.29 -31.65 21.19
C THR A 598 -19.66 -31.47 22.66
N THR A 599 -18.68 -31.43 23.57
CA THR A 599 -18.90 -31.27 25.02
C THR A 599 -18.77 -29.82 25.48
N CYS A 600 -17.92 -29.03 24.83
CA CYS A 600 -17.85 -27.60 25.06
C CYS A 600 -19.18 -26.94 24.63
N PRO A 601 -19.88 -26.27 25.57
CA PRO A 601 -21.21 -25.76 25.30
C PRO A 601 -21.18 -24.64 24.25
N ALA A 602 -22.19 -24.67 23.39
CA ALA A 602 -22.52 -23.55 22.52
C ALA A 602 -22.80 -22.30 23.38
N GLY A 603 -22.20 -21.16 23.02
CA GLY A 603 -22.42 -19.89 23.70
C GLY A 603 -23.82 -19.33 23.46
N SER A 604 -24.29 -18.53 24.41
CA SER A 604 -25.56 -17.81 24.34
C SER A 604 -25.36 -16.37 24.85
N GLY A 605 -25.83 -15.39 24.07
CA GLY A 605 -25.50 -13.99 24.35
C GLY A 605 -23.99 -13.77 24.23
N LYS A 606 -23.37 -13.08 25.20
CA LYS A 606 -21.95 -12.70 25.18
C LYS A 606 -21.05 -13.58 26.05
N ASP A 607 -21.48 -14.79 26.42
CA ASP A 607 -20.62 -15.72 27.17
C ASP A 607 -19.61 -16.47 26.28
N SER A 608 -19.69 -16.29 24.96
CA SER A 608 -18.66 -16.63 23.98
C SER A 608 -17.66 -15.50 23.70
N ALA A 609 -17.84 -14.33 24.31
CA ALA A 609 -16.92 -13.21 24.17
C ALA A 609 -15.77 -13.33 25.17
N HIS A 610 -14.54 -13.45 24.67
CA HIS A 610 -13.33 -13.33 25.46
C HIS A 610 -12.88 -11.88 25.63
N TYR A 611 -13.42 -10.93 24.83
CA TYR A 611 -13.14 -9.49 24.93
C TYR A 611 -11.66 -9.11 24.68
N LEU A 612 -10.98 -9.89 23.86
CA LEU A 612 -9.63 -9.58 23.36
C LEU A 612 -9.71 -9.39 21.85
N MET A 613 -8.73 -8.72 21.26
CA MET A 613 -8.51 -8.78 19.81
C MET A 613 -7.90 -10.14 19.49
N SER A 614 -8.70 -11.06 18.94
CA SER A 614 -8.21 -12.34 18.44
C SER A 614 -7.47 -12.17 17.11
N TRP A 615 -6.89 -13.25 16.60
CA TRP A 615 -6.08 -13.22 15.37
C TRP A 615 -6.85 -12.79 14.12
N TYR A 616 -8.15 -13.15 14.05
CA TYR A 616 -9.01 -12.80 12.94
C TYR A 616 -10.48 -12.84 13.35
N TYR A 617 -11.31 -12.18 12.54
CA TYR A 617 -12.66 -12.66 12.29
C TYR A 617 -12.83 -12.82 10.79
N ALA A 618 -13.74 -13.69 10.37
CA ALA A 618 -13.96 -13.95 8.96
C ALA A 618 -15.45 -14.11 8.66
N TRP A 619 -15.82 -13.82 7.42
CA TRP A 619 -17.19 -13.95 6.94
C TRP A 619 -17.20 -14.38 5.48
N GLY A 620 -18.24 -15.10 5.08
CA GLY A 620 -18.36 -15.60 3.73
C GLY A 620 -19.78 -16.05 3.40
N GLY A 621 -20.01 -16.37 2.14
CA GLY A 621 -21.32 -16.78 1.65
C GLY A 621 -21.26 -17.38 0.27
N ALA A 622 -22.30 -18.13 -0.09
CA ALA A 622 -22.43 -18.59 -1.47
C ALA A 622 -22.63 -17.39 -2.40
N THR A 623 -21.91 -17.34 -3.52
CA THR A 623 -22.24 -16.40 -4.61
C THR A 623 -23.49 -16.85 -5.35
N ASP A 624 -23.71 -18.17 -5.42
CA ASP A 624 -24.95 -18.76 -5.92
C ASP A 624 -26.08 -18.61 -4.90
N THR A 625 -27.04 -17.73 -5.20
CA THR A 625 -28.21 -17.49 -4.35
C THR A 625 -29.11 -18.72 -4.16
N SER A 626 -28.99 -19.75 -5.01
CA SER A 626 -29.71 -21.01 -4.85
C SER A 626 -29.13 -21.93 -3.77
N ALA A 627 -27.85 -21.76 -3.41
CA ALA A 627 -27.25 -22.45 -2.27
C ALA A 627 -27.69 -21.84 -0.94
N GLY A 628 -27.87 -20.51 -0.90
CA GLY A 628 -28.67 -19.83 0.12
C GLY A 628 -28.09 -19.80 1.53
N TRP A 629 -26.78 -19.62 1.69
CA TRP A 629 -26.12 -19.56 3.00
C TRP A 629 -25.06 -18.46 3.09
N SER A 630 -24.78 -18.02 4.32
CA SER A 630 -23.65 -17.18 4.70
C SER A 630 -23.22 -17.52 6.13
N TRP A 631 -21.96 -17.25 6.46
CA TRP A 631 -21.36 -17.58 7.75
C TRP A 631 -20.48 -16.45 8.28
N ARG A 632 -20.26 -16.46 9.59
CA ARG A 632 -19.33 -15.58 10.32
C ARG A 632 -18.66 -16.38 11.42
N ILE A 633 -17.37 -16.13 11.63
CA ILE A 633 -16.57 -16.67 12.73
C ILE A 633 -15.77 -15.55 13.38
N GLY A 634 -15.57 -15.62 14.70
CA GLY A 634 -14.50 -14.89 15.36
C GLY A 634 -13.18 -15.66 15.27
N SER A 635 -12.37 -15.62 16.32
CA SER A 635 -11.23 -16.52 16.48
C SER A 635 -11.02 -16.83 17.96
N SER A 636 -10.69 -18.09 18.25
CA SER A 636 -10.47 -18.57 19.62
C SER A 636 -9.06 -18.24 20.12
N HIS A 637 -8.17 -17.73 19.27
CA HIS A 637 -6.76 -17.50 19.54
C HIS A 637 -6.48 -16.00 19.68
N ALA A 638 -5.94 -15.56 20.80
CA ALA A 638 -5.59 -14.17 21.06
C ALA A 638 -4.10 -14.04 21.35
N HIS A 639 -3.45 -13.10 20.66
CA HIS A 639 -2.01 -12.82 20.77
C HIS A 639 -1.79 -11.46 21.45
N GLY A 640 -0.80 -11.34 22.35
CA GLY A 640 -0.47 -10.10 23.06
C GLY A 640 -0.18 -8.94 22.10
N GLY A 641 0.55 -9.23 21.02
CA GLY A 641 0.87 -8.27 19.94
C GLY A 641 -0.34 -7.64 19.21
N TYR A 642 -1.53 -8.25 19.29
CA TYR A 642 -2.74 -7.75 18.59
C TYR A 642 -3.56 -6.78 19.43
N GLN A 643 -3.35 -6.72 20.75
CA GLN A 643 -4.21 -5.91 21.61
C GLN A 643 -3.92 -4.41 21.38
N ASN A 644 -4.94 -3.57 21.57
CA ASN A 644 -4.87 -2.13 21.36
C ASN A 644 -5.70 -1.37 22.41
N PRO A 645 -5.14 -1.10 23.60
CA PRO A 645 -5.80 -0.34 24.65
C PRO A 645 -6.14 1.08 24.25
N MET A 646 -5.35 1.71 23.37
CA MET A 646 -5.62 3.07 22.87
C MET A 646 -6.91 3.10 22.04
N ALA A 647 -7.08 2.18 21.08
CA ALA A 647 -8.31 2.05 20.32
C ALA A 647 -9.50 1.66 21.22
N ALA A 648 -9.31 0.75 22.18
CA ALA A 648 -10.35 0.35 23.13
C ALA A 648 -10.79 1.51 24.04
N TYR A 649 -9.85 2.35 24.49
CA TYR A 649 -10.14 3.60 25.20
C TYR A 649 -10.92 4.57 24.32
N ALA A 650 -10.49 4.76 23.07
CA ALA A 650 -11.16 5.67 22.15
C ALA A 650 -12.63 5.26 21.92
N LEU A 651 -12.88 4.00 21.59
CA LEU A 651 -14.22 3.48 21.30
C LEU A 651 -15.12 3.37 22.54
N SER A 652 -14.54 3.30 23.74
CA SER A 652 -15.29 3.19 25.00
C SER A 652 -15.58 4.55 25.64
N SER A 653 -14.67 5.52 25.49
CA SER A 653 -14.62 6.72 26.33
C SER A 653 -14.67 8.03 25.56
N VAL A 654 -14.35 8.03 24.26
CA VAL A 654 -14.34 9.25 23.42
C VAL A 654 -15.66 9.39 22.68
N ALA A 655 -16.33 10.53 22.86
CA ALA A 655 -17.69 10.73 22.35
C ALA A 655 -17.78 10.62 20.82
N ASP A 656 -16.79 11.16 20.09
CA ASP A 656 -16.80 11.20 18.62
C ASP A 656 -16.46 9.85 17.99
N LEU A 657 -15.80 8.95 18.74
CA LEU A 657 -15.48 7.59 18.33
C LEU A 657 -16.43 6.54 18.92
N LYS A 658 -17.49 6.95 19.61
CA LYS A 658 -18.44 6.02 20.21
C LYS A 658 -19.17 5.20 19.12
N PRO A 659 -19.09 3.85 19.16
CA PRO A 659 -19.86 2.99 18.26
C PRO A 659 -21.37 3.27 18.35
N LYS A 660 -22.05 3.18 17.21
CA LYS A 660 -23.49 3.47 17.10
C LYS A 660 -24.36 2.38 17.69
N SER A 661 -23.90 1.13 17.69
CA SER A 661 -24.66 0.00 18.24
C SER A 661 -25.00 0.17 19.72
N ALA A 662 -26.06 -0.51 20.16
CA ALA A 662 -26.60 -0.34 21.49
C ALA A 662 -25.60 -0.74 22.59
N THR A 663 -24.71 -1.70 22.30
CA THR A 663 -23.78 -2.26 23.27
C THR A 663 -22.31 -2.10 22.90
N GLY A 664 -22.00 -1.53 21.73
CA GLY A 664 -20.61 -1.39 21.26
C GLY A 664 -19.71 -0.65 22.25
N GLN A 665 -20.14 0.50 22.76
CA GLN A 665 -19.38 1.26 23.76
C GLN A 665 -19.07 0.43 25.02
N SER A 666 -20.05 -0.30 25.55
CA SER A 666 -19.86 -1.11 26.76
C SER A 666 -19.00 -2.34 26.54
N ASP A 667 -19.02 -2.91 25.32
CA ASP A 667 -18.15 -4.04 24.98
C ASP A 667 -16.69 -3.59 24.88
N TRP A 668 -16.45 -2.41 24.29
CA TRP A 668 -15.10 -1.83 24.24
C TRP A 668 -14.57 -1.43 25.62
N ALA A 669 -15.43 -0.93 26.51
CA ALA A 669 -15.02 -0.68 27.91
C ALA A 669 -14.55 -1.97 28.59
N LYS A 670 -15.30 -3.07 28.41
CA LYS A 670 -14.92 -4.38 28.93
C LYS A 670 -13.69 -4.98 28.24
N SER A 671 -13.52 -4.70 26.95
CA SER A 671 -12.33 -5.06 26.18
C SER A 671 -11.08 -4.36 26.68
N LEU A 672 -11.16 -3.06 26.99
CA LEU A 672 -10.05 -2.31 27.58
C LEU A 672 -9.57 -2.94 28.89
N ASP A 673 -10.48 -3.16 29.84
CA ASP A 673 -10.16 -3.80 31.12
C ASP A 673 -9.53 -5.19 30.90
N ARG A 674 -10.11 -5.97 29.97
CA ARG A 674 -9.64 -7.33 29.68
C ARG A 674 -8.27 -7.36 29.02
N GLN A 675 -7.96 -6.41 28.14
CA GLN A 675 -6.66 -6.30 27.50
C GLN A 675 -5.58 -5.94 28.51
N MET A 676 -5.86 -5.04 29.46
CA MET A 676 -4.89 -4.68 30.51
C MET A 676 -4.62 -5.84 31.47
N ASP A 677 -5.65 -6.59 31.87
CA ASP A 677 -5.51 -7.85 32.59
C ASP A 677 -4.62 -8.85 31.82
N PHE A 678 -4.81 -8.94 30.50
CA PHE A 678 -4.08 -9.89 29.64
C PHE A 678 -2.59 -9.54 29.54
N TYR A 679 -2.25 -8.25 29.38
CA TYR A 679 -0.86 -7.81 29.39
C TYR A 679 -0.18 -8.10 30.73
N GLN A 680 -0.84 -7.79 31.84
CA GLN A 680 -0.29 -8.08 33.16
C GLN A 680 -0.10 -9.59 33.38
N TRP A 681 -1.04 -10.41 32.91
CA TRP A 681 -0.94 -11.86 33.00
C TRP A 681 0.20 -12.45 32.16
N LEU A 682 0.46 -11.91 30.97
CA LEU A 682 1.50 -12.39 30.07
C LEU A 682 2.89 -11.84 30.37
N GLN A 683 3.02 -10.87 31.27
CA GLN A 683 4.29 -10.24 31.58
C GLN A 683 5.23 -11.24 32.28
N SER A 684 6.38 -11.50 31.65
CA SER A 684 7.42 -12.41 32.13
C SER A 684 8.06 -11.92 33.42
N ASP A 685 8.87 -12.76 34.06
CA ASP A 685 9.65 -12.37 35.24
C ASP A 685 10.61 -11.22 34.91
N GLU A 686 11.19 -11.21 33.72
CA GLU A 686 12.09 -10.16 33.22
C GLU A 686 11.32 -8.87 32.86
N GLY A 687 10.20 -8.97 32.14
CA GLY A 687 9.35 -7.82 31.80
C GLY A 687 8.70 -7.85 30.41
N ALA A 688 9.15 -8.73 29.52
CA ALA A 688 8.56 -8.91 28.19
C ALA A 688 7.16 -9.55 28.25
N ILE A 689 6.38 -9.41 27.17
CA ILE A 689 5.01 -9.94 27.07
C ILE A 689 5.00 -11.26 26.30
N ALA A 690 4.57 -12.36 26.93
CA ALA A 690 4.47 -13.67 26.29
C ALA A 690 3.33 -13.74 25.24
N GLY A 691 3.25 -14.87 24.52
CA GLY A 691 2.42 -15.03 23.33
C GLY A 691 0.94 -14.73 23.53
N GLY A 692 0.22 -15.57 24.27
CA GLY A 692 -1.19 -15.30 24.49
C GLY A 692 -1.99 -16.46 25.08
N ALA A 693 -3.23 -16.60 24.60
CA ALA A 693 -4.14 -17.64 25.06
C ALA A 693 -5.09 -18.11 23.97
N THR A 694 -5.62 -19.33 24.14
CA THR A 694 -6.63 -19.91 23.28
C THR A 694 -7.82 -20.48 24.04
N ASN A 695 -9.03 -20.29 23.52
CA ASN A 695 -10.23 -21.01 23.96
C ASN A 695 -10.40 -22.36 23.24
N SER A 696 -9.64 -22.61 22.17
CA SER A 696 -9.70 -23.82 21.36
C SER A 696 -8.31 -24.42 21.27
N TRP A 697 -7.94 -25.26 22.23
CA TRP A 697 -6.63 -25.91 22.24
C TRP A 697 -6.43 -26.70 20.93
N LYS A 698 -5.30 -26.46 20.24
CA LYS A 698 -5.00 -26.97 18.89
C LYS A 698 -6.07 -26.66 17.83
N GLY A 699 -6.88 -25.62 18.06
CA GLY A 699 -7.97 -25.22 17.16
C GLY A 699 -9.08 -26.27 16.95
N SER A 700 -9.11 -27.32 17.78
CA SER A 700 -10.11 -28.40 17.74
C SER A 700 -10.84 -28.58 19.07
N TYR A 701 -10.72 -27.61 19.98
CA TYR A 701 -11.16 -27.71 21.38
C TYR A 701 -10.58 -28.95 22.06
N ALA A 702 -9.33 -29.32 21.75
CA ALA A 702 -8.71 -30.51 22.32
C ALA A 702 -8.46 -30.36 23.83
N GLN A 703 -8.07 -31.46 24.49
CA GLN A 703 -7.66 -31.43 25.88
C GLN A 703 -6.24 -30.80 25.99
N PRO A 704 -6.05 -29.69 26.72
CA PRO A 704 -4.72 -29.16 26.99
C PRO A 704 -3.95 -30.04 27.99
N PRO A 705 -2.61 -29.91 28.05
CA PRO A 705 -1.79 -30.52 29.08
C PRO A 705 -2.31 -30.25 30.50
N ALA A 706 -2.13 -31.22 31.40
CA ALA A 706 -2.56 -31.06 32.78
C ALA A 706 -1.76 -29.94 33.46
N GLY A 707 -2.46 -28.99 34.08
CA GLY A 707 -1.85 -27.86 34.77
C GLY A 707 -1.53 -26.65 33.88
N THR A 708 -1.95 -26.64 32.60
CA THR A 708 -1.85 -25.45 31.75
C THR A 708 -2.52 -24.24 32.43
N PRO A 709 -1.78 -23.13 32.63
CA PRO A 709 -2.33 -21.90 33.22
C PRO A 709 -3.48 -21.33 32.38
N THR A 710 -4.42 -20.64 33.04
CA THR A 710 -5.59 -20.08 32.37
C THR A 710 -5.78 -18.59 32.62
N PHE A 711 -6.34 -17.92 31.62
CA PHE A 711 -6.78 -16.52 31.66
C PHE A 711 -8.28 -16.46 31.40
N TYR A 712 -9.07 -16.19 32.44
CA TYR A 712 -10.54 -16.29 32.36
C TYR A 712 -11.03 -17.63 31.76
N GLY A 713 -10.26 -18.70 31.99
CA GLY A 713 -10.52 -20.06 31.50
C GLY A 713 -10.04 -20.36 30.07
N MET A 714 -9.47 -19.39 29.34
CA MET A 714 -8.67 -19.66 28.13
C MET A 714 -7.29 -20.19 28.53
N TYR A 715 -6.69 -21.07 27.74
CA TYR A 715 -5.42 -21.72 28.03
C TYR A 715 -4.24 -20.92 27.52
N TYR A 716 -3.18 -20.80 28.32
CA TYR A 716 -1.92 -20.18 27.89
C TYR A 716 -1.34 -20.87 26.66
N ASP A 717 -0.99 -20.06 25.68
CA ASP A 717 -0.31 -20.46 24.46
C ASP A 717 0.92 -19.57 24.26
N GLU A 718 2.11 -20.17 24.23
CA GLU A 718 3.37 -19.48 24.03
C GLU A 718 3.49 -18.88 22.62
N LYS A 719 2.83 -19.51 21.64
CA LYS A 719 2.92 -19.20 20.21
C LYS A 719 1.56 -19.28 19.54
N PRO A 720 0.61 -18.39 19.89
CA PRO A 720 -0.73 -18.40 19.31
C PRO A 720 -0.69 -18.41 17.78
N VAL A 721 -1.51 -19.26 17.18
CA VAL A 721 -1.76 -19.37 15.73
C VAL A 721 -0.64 -19.95 14.89
N TYR A 722 0.57 -19.40 14.90
CA TYR A 722 1.66 -19.85 14.01
C TYR A 722 2.85 -20.42 14.77
N HIS A 723 3.36 -21.54 14.27
CA HIS A 723 4.48 -22.31 14.83
C HIS A 723 5.70 -22.38 13.91
N ASP A 724 5.57 -22.01 12.62
CA ASP A 724 6.67 -21.89 11.65
C ASP A 724 6.70 -20.49 10.99
N PRO A 725 7.44 -19.53 11.57
CA PRO A 725 8.05 -19.59 12.90
C PRO A 725 7.02 -19.43 14.04
N PRO A 726 7.40 -19.71 15.31
CA PRO A 726 6.59 -19.37 16.48
C PRO A 726 6.23 -17.88 16.50
N SER A 727 4.93 -17.56 16.53
CA SER A 727 4.42 -16.19 16.35
C SER A 727 5.02 -15.14 17.30
N ASN A 728 5.24 -15.49 18.57
CA ASN A 728 5.78 -14.56 19.57
C ASN A 728 7.31 -14.59 19.70
N GLN A 729 8.03 -15.22 18.77
CA GLN A 729 9.49 -15.11 18.75
C GLN A 729 9.97 -13.75 18.24
N TRP A 730 9.12 -12.98 17.55
CA TRP A 730 9.52 -11.72 16.93
C TRP A 730 9.36 -10.54 17.90
N PHE A 731 10.45 -9.81 18.17
CA PHE A 731 10.44 -8.64 19.05
C PHE A 731 9.55 -7.50 18.53
N GLY A 732 9.25 -7.43 17.24
CA GLY A 732 8.34 -6.41 16.68
C GLY A 732 6.96 -6.39 17.35
N PHE A 733 6.43 -7.54 17.76
CA PHE A 733 5.19 -7.58 18.53
C PHE A 733 5.32 -6.93 19.91
N GLN A 734 6.50 -6.92 20.54
CA GLN A 734 6.71 -6.18 21.78
C GLN A 734 6.57 -4.68 21.53
N ALA A 735 7.29 -4.16 20.53
CA ALA A 735 7.29 -2.74 20.19
C ALA A 735 5.90 -2.24 19.78
N TRP A 736 5.26 -2.88 18.80
CA TRP A 736 3.94 -2.46 18.30
C TRP A 736 2.85 -2.45 19.38
N SER A 737 2.82 -3.46 20.23
CA SER A 737 1.75 -3.58 21.23
C SER A 737 2.02 -2.72 22.46
N MET A 738 3.26 -2.61 22.93
CA MET A 738 3.60 -1.75 24.07
C MET A 738 3.51 -0.27 23.73
N GLU A 739 3.70 0.10 22.48
CA GLU A 739 3.40 1.46 22.02
C GLU A 739 1.95 1.85 22.30
N ARG A 740 1.00 0.97 21.98
CA ARG A 740 -0.44 1.20 22.23
C ARG A 740 -0.75 1.31 23.72
N VAL A 741 -0.02 0.57 24.56
CA VAL A 741 -0.10 0.69 26.02
C VAL A 741 0.49 2.02 26.49
N ALA A 742 1.61 2.45 25.90
CA ALA A 742 2.28 3.72 26.20
C ALA A 742 1.42 4.93 25.83
N GLU A 743 0.76 4.90 24.67
CA GLU A 743 -0.22 5.92 24.27
C GLU A 743 -1.41 5.96 25.23
N TYR A 744 -1.98 4.80 25.57
CA TYR A 744 -3.07 4.74 26.54
C TYR A 744 -2.64 5.27 27.92
N TYR A 745 -1.44 4.93 28.39
CA TYR A 745 -0.88 5.47 29.63
C TYR A 745 -0.67 6.99 29.55
N HIS A 746 -0.17 7.48 28.42
CA HIS A 746 0.02 8.90 28.19
C HIS A 746 -1.29 9.69 28.32
N GLU A 747 -2.33 9.22 27.63
CA GLU A 747 -3.64 9.86 27.58
C GLU A 747 -4.42 9.75 28.90
N SER A 748 -4.43 8.56 29.51
CA SER A 748 -5.29 8.29 30.68
C SER A 748 -4.59 8.44 32.03
N GLY A 749 -3.26 8.26 32.06
CA GLY A 749 -2.50 8.07 33.30
C GLY A 749 -2.81 6.77 34.04
N ASP A 750 -3.35 5.76 33.35
CA ASP A 750 -3.75 4.50 33.98
C ASP A 750 -2.59 3.81 34.72
N ALA A 751 -2.89 3.36 35.95
CA ALA A 751 -1.88 2.82 36.85
C ALA A 751 -1.45 1.40 36.48
N GLN A 752 -2.33 0.60 35.88
CA GLN A 752 -2.00 -0.76 35.43
C GLN A 752 -1.14 -0.71 34.18
N ALA A 753 -1.48 0.17 33.24
CA ALA A 753 -0.66 0.46 32.06
C ALA A 753 0.74 0.94 32.47
N LYS A 754 0.82 1.87 33.43
CA LYS A 754 2.11 2.30 33.99
C LYS A 754 2.92 1.12 34.55
N ALA A 755 2.30 0.26 35.36
CA ALA A 755 3.00 -0.85 36.00
C ALA A 755 3.54 -1.86 34.99
N VAL A 756 2.76 -2.15 33.94
CA VAL A 756 3.21 -3.00 32.82
C VAL A 756 4.38 -2.34 32.09
N LEU A 757 4.25 -1.05 31.73
CA LEU A 757 5.29 -0.31 31.01
C LEU A 757 6.57 -0.15 31.81
N ASP A 758 6.50 0.19 33.11
CA ASP A 758 7.69 0.36 33.96
C ASP A 758 8.58 -0.89 33.88
N LYS A 759 7.98 -2.08 34.06
CA LYS A 759 8.72 -3.34 34.01
C LYS A 759 9.18 -3.70 32.58
N TRP A 760 8.36 -3.43 31.57
CA TRP A 760 8.74 -3.71 30.18
C TRP A 760 9.86 -2.80 29.67
N VAL A 761 9.79 -1.50 29.97
CA VAL A 761 10.80 -0.50 29.58
C VAL A 761 12.13 -0.80 30.28
N ASP A 762 12.11 -1.12 31.58
CA ASP A 762 13.32 -1.54 32.30
C ASP A 762 14.02 -2.72 31.61
N TRP A 763 13.26 -3.74 31.21
CA TRP A 763 13.78 -4.90 30.47
C TRP A 763 14.29 -4.51 29.08
N ALA A 764 13.47 -3.84 28.27
CA ALA A 764 13.80 -3.50 26.89
C ALA A 764 15.04 -2.61 26.80
N LEU A 765 15.18 -1.63 27.70
CA LEU A 765 16.37 -0.78 27.80
C LEU A 765 17.62 -1.59 28.18
N SER A 766 17.48 -2.57 29.09
CA SER A 766 18.61 -3.43 29.48
C SER A 766 19.14 -4.31 28.34
N GLU A 767 18.30 -4.56 27.34
CA GLU A 767 18.63 -5.34 26.14
C GLU A 767 18.90 -4.46 24.91
N THR A 768 19.00 -3.14 25.07
CA THR A 768 19.24 -2.20 23.97
C THR A 768 20.61 -1.54 24.11
N THR A 769 21.35 -1.44 23.01
CA THR A 769 22.62 -0.73 22.95
C THR A 769 22.56 0.41 21.94
N ILE A 770 22.83 1.64 22.40
CA ILE A 770 23.16 2.77 21.54
C ILE A 770 24.68 2.94 21.56
N ASN A 771 25.34 2.71 20.43
CA ASN A 771 26.79 2.79 20.32
C ASN A 771 27.27 4.25 20.29
N PRO A 772 28.52 4.54 20.71
CA PRO A 772 29.08 5.89 20.68
C PRO A 772 29.13 6.55 19.29
N ASP A 773 29.07 5.76 18.21
CA ASP A 773 29.01 6.26 16.84
C ASP A 773 27.57 6.54 16.35
N GLY A 774 26.56 6.26 17.17
CA GLY A 774 25.14 6.44 16.86
C GLY A 774 24.46 5.21 16.23
N THR A 775 25.20 4.14 15.92
CA THR A 775 24.56 2.87 15.53
C THR A 775 23.87 2.22 16.74
N TYR A 776 22.91 1.33 16.52
CA TYR A 776 22.19 0.66 17.60
C TYR A 776 21.97 -0.82 17.34
N LEU A 777 21.74 -1.55 18.42
CA LEU A 777 21.27 -2.93 18.44
C LEU A 777 20.17 -3.07 19.48
N MET A 778 19.06 -3.70 19.10
CA MET A 778 17.92 -4.04 19.95
C MET A 778 17.54 -5.51 19.72
N PRO A 779 16.74 -6.14 20.60
CA PRO A 779 16.35 -7.53 20.43
C PRO A 779 15.67 -7.79 19.08
N SER A 780 15.91 -8.96 18.50
CA SER A 780 15.25 -9.41 17.27
C SER A 780 14.41 -10.65 17.53
N THR A 781 15.07 -11.77 17.86
CA THR A 781 14.42 -13.05 18.16
C THR A 781 14.39 -13.29 19.66
N LEU A 782 13.22 -13.64 20.17
CA LEU A 782 12.92 -13.99 21.55
C LEU A 782 12.72 -15.50 21.68
N GLN A 783 13.21 -16.06 22.78
CA GLN A 783 12.95 -17.43 23.19
C GLN A 783 12.22 -17.43 24.53
N TRP A 784 11.19 -18.26 24.61
CA TRP A 784 10.30 -18.35 25.76
C TRP A 784 10.49 -19.67 26.48
N SER A 785 10.31 -19.66 27.80
CA SER A 785 10.26 -20.89 28.59
C SER A 785 9.39 -20.74 29.83
N GLY A 786 8.81 -21.85 30.28
CA GLY A 786 7.92 -21.87 31.42
C GLY A 786 6.51 -21.40 31.08
N ALA A 787 5.79 -20.84 32.04
CA ALA A 787 4.40 -20.42 31.86
C ALA A 787 4.00 -19.39 32.94
N PRO A 788 3.02 -18.51 32.68
CA PRO A 788 2.50 -17.60 33.70
C PRO A 788 1.76 -18.37 34.81
N ASP A 789 1.52 -17.70 35.94
CA ASP A 789 0.56 -18.21 36.92
C ASP A 789 -0.87 -18.19 36.33
N THR A 790 -1.78 -19.04 36.82
CA THR A 790 -3.21 -18.91 36.46
C THR A 790 -3.74 -17.55 36.91
N TRP A 791 -4.39 -16.82 36.00
CA TRP A 791 -4.88 -15.47 36.25
C TRP A 791 -5.88 -15.43 37.41
N ASN A 792 -5.69 -14.44 38.30
CA ASN A 792 -6.62 -14.10 39.35
C ASN A 792 -6.69 -12.58 39.48
N ALA A 793 -7.74 -11.97 38.95
CA ALA A 793 -7.92 -10.51 38.95
C ALA A 793 -7.86 -9.87 40.35
N SER A 794 -8.19 -10.61 41.41
CA SER A 794 -8.13 -10.10 42.79
C SER A 794 -6.75 -10.20 43.45
N SER A 795 -5.88 -11.04 42.89
CA SER A 795 -4.51 -11.26 43.36
C SER A 795 -3.68 -11.81 42.20
N PRO A 796 -3.28 -10.95 41.24
CA PRO A 796 -2.49 -11.39 40.09
C PRO A 796 -1.21 -12.13 40.53
N GLY A 797 -0.85 -13.16 39.76
CA GLY A 797 0.39 -13.91 39.99
C GLY A 797 1.65 -13.07 39.75
N ALA A 798 2.78 -13.56 40.24
CA ALA A 798 4.07 -12.88 40.05
C ALA A 798 4.77 -13.34 38.77
N ASN A 799 4.33 -14.44 38.15
CA ASN A 799 4.90 -15.02 36.94
C ASN A 799 6.40 -15.38 37.05
N SER A 800 6.88 -15.69 38.26
CA SER A 800 8.29 -16.06 38.52
C SER A 800 8.77 -17.34 37.83
N GLY A 801 7.89 -18.04 37.11
CA GLY A 801 8.21 -19.22 36.31
C GLY A 801 8.04 -19.01 34.81
N LEU A 802 7.76 -17.78 34.34
CA LEU A 802 7.68 -17.42 32.93
C LEU A 802 8.90 -16.58 32.56
N HIS A 803 9.69 -17.05 31.61
CA HIS A 803 10.98 -16.44 31.26
C HIS A 803 11.09 -16.15 29.77
N VAL A 804 11.78 -15.05 29.47
CA VAL A 804 12.23 -14.68 28.12
C VAL A 804 13.75 -14.60 28.06
N THR A 805 14.34 -14.97 26.93
CA THR A 805 15.74 -14.69 26.59
C THR A 805 15.86 -14.14 25.18
N VAL A 806 16.71 -13.15 24.99
CA VAL A 806 17.03 -12.62 23.65
C VAL A 806 18.03 -13.55 22.97
N ALA A 807 17.66 -14.09 21.81
CA ALA A 807 18.50 -15.02 21.05
C ALA A 807 19.49 -14.29 20.13
N ASP A 808 19.05 -13.17 19.54
CA ASP A 808 19.85 -12.31 18.68
C ASP A 808 19.33 -10.86 18.68
N TYR A 809 20.10 -9.98 18.06
CA TYR A 809 19.86 -8.55 18.01
C TYR A 809 19.86 -8.06 16.56
N THR A 810 19.12 -6.99 16.31
CA THR A 810 18.95 -6.38 14.98
C THR A 810 19.09 -4.86 15.05
N ASN A 811 19.29 -4.27 13.88
CA ASN A 811 19.17 -2.85 13.60
C ASN A 811 17.97 -2.54 12.68
N ASP A 812 16.97 -3.43 12.65
CA ASP A 812 15.69 -3.21 11.92
C ASP A 812 15.14 -1.82 12.20
N VAL A 813 14.82 -1.09 11.13
CA VAL A 813 14.42 0.32 11.21
C VAL A 813 12.94 0.48 11.56
N GLY A 814 12.07 -0.43 11.10
CA GLY A 814 10.64 -0.36 11.37
C GLY A 814 10.33 -0.64 12.83
N VAL A 815 10.88 -1.75 13.34
CA VAL A 815 10.76 -2.11 14.76
C VAL A 815 11.43 -1.05 15.65
N ALA A 816 12.52 -0.43 15.23
CA ALA A 816 13.18 0.63 15.98
C ALA A 816 12.34 1.91 16.01
N GLY A 817 11.62 2.22 14.93
CA GLY A 817 10.62 3.29 14.88
C GLY A 817 9.52 3.09 15.92
N ALA A 818 8.84 1.93 15.89
CA ALA A 818 7.80 1.61 16.87
C ALA A 818 8.33 1.59 18.32
N TYR A 819 9.54 1.06 18.53
CA TYR A 819 10.18 1.05 19.85
C TYR A 819 10.51 2.46 20.34
N ALA A 820 11.09 3.31 19.49
CA ALA A 820 11.34 4.71 19.81
C ALA A 820 10.04 5.47 20.13
N ARG A 821 8.94 5.19 19.41
CA ARG A 821 7.63 5.77 19.68
C ARG A 821 7.06 5.29 21.03
N THR A 822 7.21 4.01 21.37
CA THR A 822 6.86 3.46 22.70
C THR A 822 7.56 4.22 23.82
N LEU A 823 8.90 4.34 23.71
CA LEU A 823 9.72 5.05 24.68
C LEU A 823 9.37 6.54 24.76
N THR A 824 9.03 7.17 23.63
CA THR A 824 8.63 8.58 23.54
C THR A 824 7.37 8.85 24.35
N TYR A 825 6.28 8.11 24.12
CA TYR A 825 5.03 8.29 24.86
C TYR A 825 5.19 7.98 26.35
N TYR A 826 5.92 6.90 26.67
CA TYR A 826 6.23 6.55 28.05
C TYR A 826 6.98 7.67 28.75
N ALA A 827 8.11 8.13 28.19
CA ALA A 827 8.96 9.17 28.75
C ALA A 827 8.23 10.50 28.90
N ALA A 828 7.40 10.89 27.92
CA ALA A 828 6.61 12.11 27.97
C ALA A 828 5.66 12.14 29.17
N ARG A 829 5.12 10.97 29.57
CA ARG A 829 4.21 10.86 30.71
C ARG A 829 4.92 10.60 32.04
N SER A 830 5.93 9.75 32.04
CA SER A 830 6.64 9.30 33.25
C SER A 830 7.74 10.27 33.71
N GLY A 831 8.31 11.02 32.77
CA GLY A 831 9.53 11.81 32.98
C GLY A 831 10.82 10.97 32.95
N ASP A 832 10.76 9.72 32.48
CA ASP A 832 11.92 8.83 32.41
C ASP A 832 12.96 9.34 31.41
N THR A 833 14.17 9.63 31.90
CA THR A 833 15.23 10.24 31.10
C THR A 833 15.99 9.22 30.26
N ASP A 834 16.05 7.96 30.68
CA ASP A 834 16.79 6.91 29.97
C ASP A 834 15.98 6.42 28.77
N ALA A 835 14.66 6.29 28.94
CA ALA A 835 13.71 6.06 27.85
C ALA A 835 13.76 7.20 26.82
N LYS A 836 13.73 8.47 27.28
CA LYS A 836 13.87 9.63 26.38
C LYS A 836 15.18 9.59 25.58
N ALA A 837 16.31 9.40 26.26
CA ALA A 837 17.63 9.39 25.61
C ALA A 837 17.79 8.21 24.63
N THR A 838 17.22 7.05 24.95
CA THR A 838 17.25 5.88 24.05
C THR A 838 16.36 6.09 22.83
N ALA A 839 15.15 6.68 22.99
CA ALA A 839 14.30 7.05 21.86
C ALA A 839 15.03 8.01 20.91
N GLU A 840 15.64 9.06 21.45
CA GLU A 840 16.46 10.02 20.70
C GLU A 840 17.61 9.33 19.96
N GLY A 841 18.36 8.47 20.65
CA GLY A 841 19.48 7.71 20.09
C GLY A 841 19.10 6.78 18.95
N LEU A 842 17.93 6.11 19.04
CA LEU A 842 17.41 5.29 17.94
C LEU A 842 17.05 6.13 16.73
N LEU A 843 16.32 7.24 16.92
CA LEU A 843 15.89 8.13 15.83
C LEU A 843 17.09 8.80 15.14
N ASP A 844 18.05 9.31 15.91
CA ASP A 844 19.28 9.91 15.37
C ASP A 844 20.17 8.88 14.69
N GLY A 845 20.23 7.66 15.23
CA GLY A 845 20.95 6.54 14.65
C GLY A 845 20.41 6.15 13.29
N MET A 846 19.10 5.92 13.19
CA MET A 846 18.42 5.66 11.92
C MET A 846 18.65 6.79 10.91
N TRP A 847 18.44 8.03 11.35
CA TRP A 847 18.56 9.20 10.48
C TRP A 847 19.98 9.39 9.95
N SER A 848 21.01 9.15 10.76
CA SER A 848 22.40 9.47 10.39
C SER A 848 23.09 8.34 9.62
N HIS A 849 22.67 7.08 9.81
CA HIS A 849 23.39 5.92 9.29
C HIS A 849 22.65 5.14 8.20
N TYR A 850 21.33 5.20 8.13
CA TYR A 850 20.53 4.26 7.34
C TYR A 850 19.67 4.93 6.26
N GLN A 851 19.91 6.20 5.95
CA GLN A 851 19.22 6.87 4.85
C GLN A 851 19.73 6.47 3.47
N ASP A 852 18.81 6.36 2.53
CA ASP A 852 19.08 6.39 1.09
C ASP A 852 18.07 7.28 0.35
N ASP A 853 18.02 7.16 -0.98
CA ASP A 853 17.14 7.96 -1.84
C ASP A 853 15.65 7.60 -1.67
N ALA A 854 15.35 6.35 -1.32
CA ALA A 854 13.98 5.84 -1.18
C ALA A 854 13.45 6.00 0.26
N GLY A 855 14.30 6.00 1.27
CA GLY A 855 13.87 6.15 2.66
C GLY A 855 14.98 5.94 3.68
N ILE A 856 14.66 5.13 4.69
CA ILE A 856 15.57 4.68 5.75
C ILE A 856 15.52 3.16 5.78
N ALA A 857 16.60 2.46 5.46
CA ALA A 857 16.64 1.01 5.39
C ALA A 857 18.02 0.45 5.71
N VAL A 858 18.07 -0.80 6.17
CA VAL A 858 19.30 -1.53 6.48
C VAL A 858 19.42 -2.78 5.60
N PRO A 859 20.64 -3.20 5.24
CA PRO A 859 20.84 -4.48 4.59
C PRO A 859 20.47 -5.64 5.51
N GLU A 860 19.63 -6.55 5.04
CA GLU A 860 19.20 -7.77 5.74
C GLU A 860 19.50 -9.02 4.91
N THR A 861 19.97 -10.07 5.58
CA THR A 861 20.32 -11.34 4.93
C THR A 861 19.12 -12.29 5.00
N ARG A 862 18.64 -12.73 3.84
CA ARG A 862 17.46 -13.59 3.71
C ARG A 862 17.86 -15.06 3.57
N ALA A 863 18.37 -15.64 4.66
CA ALA A 863 18.79 -17.04 4.67
C ALA A 863 17.62 -18.01 4.47
N ASP A 864 16.41 -17.57 4.82
CA ASP A 864 15.13 -18.24 4.63
C ASP A 864 14.71 -18.38 3.15
N TYR A 865 15.35 -17.64 2.23
CA TYR A 865 15.05 -17.77 0.79
C TYR A 865 15.58 -19.08 0.17
N ASN A 866 16.18 -19.96 0.97
CA ASN A 866 16.41 -21.35 0.56
C ASN A 866 15.11 -22.15 0.45
N ARG A 867 13.99 -21.61 0.96
CA ARG A 867 12.66 -22.22 0.95
C ARG A 867 11.85 -21.95 -0.33
N PHE A 868 12.39 -21.21 -1.31
CA PHE A 868 11.70 -21.02 -2.60
C PHE A 868 11.43 -22.36 -3.33
N ASP A 869 12.27 -23.37 -3.11
CA ASP A 869 12.11 -24.72 -3.65
C ASP A 869 11.41 -25.69 -2.67
N ASP A 870 10.92 -25.20 -1.52
CA ASP A 870 10.22 -26.07 -0.56
C ASP A 870 8.92 -26.61 -1.18
N PRO A 871 8.59 -27.89 -0.93
CA PRO A 871 7.36 -28.49 -1.42
C PRO A 871 6.14 -27.85 -0.73
N VAL A 872 5.12 -27.52 -1.52
CA VAL A 872 3.80 -27.13 -0.99
C VAL A 872 2.92 -28.37 -0.97
N TYR A 873 2.36 -28.72 0.19
CA TYR A 873 1.47 -29.88 0.26
C TYR A 873 0.23 -29.67 -0.62
N VAL A 874 -0.10 -30.67 -1.43
CA VAL A 874 -1.34 -30.77 -2.20
C VAL A 874 -1.86 -32.20 -2.08
N PRO A 875 -3.16 -32.43 -1.77
CA PRO A 875 -3.69 -33.78 -1.59
C PRO A 875 -3.45 -34.68 -2.81
N ASN A 876 -3.09 -35.94 -2.56
CA ASN A 876 -2.81 -36.89 -3.64
C ASN A 876 -4.00 -37.06 -4.60
N GLY A 877 -3.77 -36.85 -5.89
CA GLY A 877 -4.79 -36.90 -6.94
C GLY A 877 -5.58 -35.60 -7.13
N TRP A 878 -5.33 -34.58 -6.31
CA TRP A 878 -5.78 -33.22 -6.58
C TRP A 878 -4.88 -32.60 -7.66
N THR A 879 -5.48 -31.90 -8.61
CA THR A 879 -4.74 -31.16 -9.65
C THR A 879 -5.56 -29.93 -10.07
N GLY A 880 -4.87 -28.82 -10.29
CA GLY A 880 -5.44 -27.54 -10.68
C GLY A 880 -4.41 -26.64 -11.35
N ALA A 881 -4.81 -25.40 -11.63
CA ALA A 881 -3.91 -24.41 -12.21
C ALA A 881 -4.09 -23.02 -11.60
N MET A 882 -2.97 -22.33 -11.38
CA MET A 882 -2.92 -20.89 -11.12
C MET A 882 -3.33 -20.11 -12.38
N PRO A 883 -3.71 -18.82 -12.29
CA PRO A 883 -4.16 -18.05 -13.45
C PRO A 883 -3.12 -17.87 -14.57
N ASN A 884 -1.82 -17.85 -14.24
CA ASN A 884 -0.73 -17.83 -15.21
C ASN A 884 -0.48 -19.20 -15.91
N GLY A 885 -1.17 -20.26 -15.46
CA GLY A 885 -1.04 -21.61 -15.99
C GLY A 885 -0.12 -22.54 -15.20
N ASP A 886 0.49 -22.05 -14.10
CA ASP A 886 1.29 -22.90 -13.23
C ASP A 886 0.44 -24.05 -12.69
N THR A 887 0.98 -25.27 -12.77
CA THR A 887 0.28 -26.46 -12.30
C THR A 887 0.37 -26.56 -10.79
N VAL A 888 -0.78 -26.78 -10.15
CA VAL A 888 -0.88 -27.06 -8.72
C VAL A 888 -1.20 -28.54 -8.57
N ASP A 889 -0.27 -29.32 -8.06
CA ASP A 889 -0.37 -30.76 -7.82
C ASP A 889 0.60 -31.22 -6.71
N ASN A 890 0.74 -32.53 -6.51
CA ASN A 890 1.55 -33.09 -5.43
C ASN A 890 3.07 -32.91 -5.59
N ASP A 891 3.54 -32.39 -6.73
CA ASP A 891 4.94 -32.09 -7.00
C ASP A 891 5.25 -30.58 -6.93
N SER A 892 4.24 -29.76 -6.60
CA SER A 892 4.38 -28.31 -6.49
C SER A 892 5.34 -27.87 -5.38
N THR A 893 6.12 -26.82 -5.67
CA THR A 893 6.95 -26.06 -4.72
C THR A 893 6.41 -24.65 -4.57
N PHE A 894 6.93 -23.87 -3.61
CA PHE A 894 6.58 -22.45 -3.47
C PHE A 894 6.77 -21.68 -4.78
N LEU A 895 7.93 -21.85 -5.43
CA LEU A 895 8.26 -21.24 -6.71
C LEU A 895 7.41 -21.79 -7.87
N SER A 896 7.14 -23.09 -7.92
CA SER A 896 6.49 -23.70 -9.09
C SER A 896 5.05 -23.22 -9.32
N ILE A 897 4.40 -22.70 -8.28
CA ILE A 897 3.05 -22.11 -8.34
C ILE A 897 3.08 -20.57 -8.33
N ARG A 898 4.28 -19.99 -8.45
CA ARG A 898 4.57 -18.55 -8.49
C ARG A 898 5.68 -18.27 -9.49
N SER A 899 5.62 -18.88 -10.69
CA SER A 899 6.69 -18.82 -11.68
C SER A 899 7.02 -17.40 -12.15
N PHE A 900 6.11 -16.44 -11.95
CA PHE A 900 6.37 -15.02 -12.18
C PHE A 900 7.56 -14.47 -11.38
N TYR A 901 7.96 -15.14 -10.28
CA TYR A 901 9.18 -14.78 -9.57
C TYR A 901 10.45 -14.93 -10.41
N GLU A 902 10.47 -15.81 -11.41
CA GLU A 902 11.64 -15.99 -12.27
C GLU A 902 11.91 -14.76 -13.16
N ASP A 903 10.90 -13.91 -13.36
CA ASP A 903 10.98 -12.65 -14.10
C ASP A 903 11.39 -11.46 -13.20
N ASP A 904 11.47 -11.65 -11.88
CA ASP A 904 11.84 -10.58 -10.94
C ASP A 904 13.30 -10.15 -11.16
N PRO A 905 13.60 -8.83 -11.19
CA PRO A 905 14.96 -8.33 -11.40
C PRO A 905 15.97 -8.80 -10.34
N ASN A 906 15.52 -9.16 -9.14
CA ASN A 906 16.34 -9.71 -8.07
C ASN A 906 16.36 -11.24 -8.03
N TRP A 907 15.58 -11.95 -8.84
CA TRP A 907 15.60 -13.41 -8.92
C TRP A 907 16.99 -14.01 -9.10
N PRO A 908 17.89 -13.45 -9.95
CA PRO A 908 19.25 -13.99 -10.09
C PRO A 908 20.04 -14.06 -8.78
N LYS A 909 19.75 -13.21 -7.78
CA LYS A 909 20.38 -13.29 -6.45
C LYS A 909 19.89 -14.52 -5.68
N VAL A 910 18.59 -14.81 -5.73
CA VAL A 910 17.96 -15.96 -5.07
C VAL A 910 18.37 -17.24 -5.76
N GLN A 911 18.31 -17.30 -7.10
CA GLN A 911 18.77 -18.47 -7.86
C GLN A 911 20.23 -18.82 -7.53
N ALA A 912 21.11 -17.81 -7.43
CA ALA A 912 22.50 -18.05 -7.05
C ALA A 912 22.65 -18.66 -5.65
N TYR A 913 21.74 -18.34 -4.71
CA TYR A 913 21.71 -18.95 -3.39
C TYR A 913 21.20 -20.40 -3.44
N LEU A 914 20.12 -20.65 -4.16
CA LEU A 914 19.58 -22.00 -4.39
C LEU A 914 20.60 -22.93 -5.07
N ASP A 915 21.45 -22.39 -5.94
CA ASP A 915 22.57 -23.11 -6.59
C ASP A 915 23.76 -23.39 -5.64
N GLY A 916 23.64 -23.07 -4.35
CA GLY A 916 24.66 -23.29 -3.32
C GLY A 916 25.57 -22.09 -3.04
N GLY A 917 25.17 -20.89 -3.46
CA GLY A 917 25.84 -19.62 -3.15
C GLY A 917 25.62 -19.15 -1.71
N ALA A 918 26.00 -17.89 -1.43
CA ALA A 918 25.73 -17.26 -0.15
C ALA A 918 24.26 -16.78 -0.08
N ALA A 919 23.70 -16.72 1.12
CA ALA A 919 22.37 -16.16 1.35
C ALA A 919 22.28 -14.72 0.77
N PRO A 920 21.20 -14.38 0.06
CA PRO A 920 21.08 -13.09 -0.59
C PRO A 920 20.86 -11.99 0.45
N VAL A 921 21.34 -10.79 0.13
CA VAL A 921 21.19 -9.59 0.96
C VAL A 921 20.32 -8.60 0.20
N PHE A 922 19.33 -8.05 0.91
CA PHE A 922 18.39 -7.07 0.40
C PHE A 922 18.36 -5.86 1.32
N THR A 923 17.93 -4.72 0.80
CA THR A 923 17.65 -3.51 1.57
C THR A 923 16.21 -3.16 1.26
N TYR A 924 15.29 -3.44 2.19
CA TYR A 924 13.87 -3.30 1.92
C TYR A 924 13.29 -1.99 2.42
N HIS A 925 12.38 -1.44 1.62
CA HIS A 925 11.58 -0.27 1.92
C HIS A 925 10.14 -0.70 2.18
N ARG A 926 9.93 -1.46 3.26
CA ARG A 926 8.59 -1.85 3.70
C ARG A 926 7.80 -0.59 4.06
N PHE A 927 6.60 -0.42 3.50
CA PHE A 927 5.79 0.79 3.66
C PHE A 927 5.49 1.08 5.14
N TRP A 928 5.13 0.03 5.89
CA TRP A 928 4.86 0.14 7.33
C TRP A 928 6.10 0.59 8.11
N ALA A 929 7.29 0.09 7.75
CA ALA A 929 8.54 0.40 8.46
C ALA A 929 8.94 1.86 8.27
N GLN A 930 8.86 2.36 7.03
CA GLN A 930 9.11 3.79 6.74
C GLN A 930 8.12 4.68 7.48
N THR A 931 6.85 4.25 7.51
CA THR A 931 5.80 4.97 8.22
C THR A 931 6.03 4.98 9.73
N ASP A 932 6.43 3.85 10.33
CA ASP A 932 6.73 3.79 11.76
C ASP A 932 7.88 4.73 12.14
N VAL A 933 8.95 4.79 11.33
CA VAL A 933 10.04 5.74 11.55
C VAL A 933 9.53 7.18 11.43
N ALA A 934 8.73 7.51 10.41
CA ALA A 934 8.12 8.82 10.27
C ALA A 934 7.28 9.18 11.50
N LEU A 935 6.38 8.29 11.92
CA LEU A 935 5.50 8.53 13.06
C LEU A 935 6.28 8.68 14.37
N ALA A 936 7.38 7.98 14.55
CA ALA A 936 8.25 8.13 15.70
C ALA A 936 8.96 9.50 15.71
N LEU A 937 9.42 9.99 14.54
CA LEU A 937 9.95 11.35 14.40
C LEU A 937 8.89 12.39 14.78
N GLY A 938 7.68 12.27 14.23
CA GLY A 938 6.56 13.18 14.52
C GLY A 938 6.12 13.15 15.99
N ALA A 939 6.07 11.96 16.62
CA ALA A 939 5.72 11.83 18.04
C ALA A 939 6.80 12.41 18.95
N TYR A 940 8.08 12.20 18.64
CA TYR A 940 9.19 12.78 19.43
C TYR A 940 9.17 14.30 19.32
N ALA A 941 8.97 14.83 18.11
CA ALA A 941 8.76 16.26 17.89
C ALA A 941 7.60 16.76 18.75
N ASP A 942 6.43 16.12 18.71
CA ASP A 942 5.25 16.63 19.42
C ASP A 942 5.42 16.64 20.94
N LEU A 943 6.00 15.59 21.51
CA LEU A 943 5.94 15.33 22.95
C LEU A 943 7.21 15.67 23.73
N LEU A 944 8.38 15.63 23.09
CA LEU A 944 9.68 15.70 23.78
C LEU A 944 10.62 16.81 23.28
N GLU A 945 10.19 17.54 22.24
CA GLU A 945 10.80 18.77 21.70
C GLU A 945 9.87 19.97 21.92
#